data_AF-A0A319BVF4-F1
#
_entry.id   AF-A0A319BVF4-F1
#
_cell.length_a   1.000
_cell.length_b   1.000
_cell.length_c   1.000
_cell.angle_alpha   90.00
_cell.angle_beta   90.00
_cell.angle_gamma   90.00
#
_symmetry.space_group_name_H-M   'P 1'
#
loop_
_entity.id
_entity.type
_entity.pdbx_description
1 polymer ?
#
loop_
_entity_poly.entity_id
_entity_poly.type
_entity_poly.pdbx_seq_one_letter_code
_entity_poly.pdbx_strand_id
1 'polypeptide(L)'
;MPRPFGKCFSHLFHRRKESEKPIIESRQNETQEHSTNNDAHPVPRKPADQAIQSTQTLQPRDLWQAAYDHLDKSQQNILSTTEISITPGEGKKHLKDLIDRVITTTEEGYEKYYQTADKTFRKTSQKILDAALSFKDIIGAVAALDPTQHAASVWNIVSLSLTLAKKYSQSRDSLFESSEYLADVLTYSASIEQNFHEKTKSNSDNHLVEDALIRLYKAILCYVVQIRKSQEANVGERVLNTVTDSLQQPLIALKTSVENERAKLDKWIGLIEYLNRTKEAENILRKIDELADSLKRLHEHSGIKSLLLAEGAFFDSYTHQHEDYCLPDTRTDLLRHISTWAQSQDQLIFWLNGMAGTGKSTIARTVAQSFQNQGLLGASFFFKRGEADRGNAKRFVSTLARQLIIKHRQLGFDVFNAIENDSDVVFKSLDIQFEKLLYQPLQKLSTSQSITILIVIDALDECDGDKDQQLILNCLFKMQEIKSVHLRVFLTSRPELPVRNGFDKNKNHHNLILQELPKSVIEHDIRLFFESKLLAIQKERSLSPEWPGSEKIEKLVAMAIPLFIFAATICRFVGERKWRPEQQLEKILNSASTSSEDEMARTYTPILSQLLAGANEEETHQLKKEFQHIIGTIILLASPLPLDALSLLIEFSLDDINNRLDGFHSVLSIPVDSEAPVRILHLSFRDYLLDKRCPFNVPEQDTHSRIASHCLRLMETRLKENICILPSYGTQKENIEPQIVDTHINADLKYACRFWVHHLEQSKDQIIDSDVLPFLQNHFLHWLEVLALIGGISEAAQLGSELSDFLYDAERFIRQNNYMAAIAPLQIYRAGLVFAPTKSIIKQIFFTKVKDQLAVRIAVQDSWSSNLQTFEGHSSMVQSVAFSPDGRTLASASDDNTIKLWDTATGTIKLWDTATGVEQRTLTGHSGWVRSVAFSPDGGSVIEQFTSSYSISVADSWVYLRGERALWLPPDYRHFMCFAIKDTILALGLNSGRVPIIRFDF
;
A
#
# COMPACT_ATOMS: atom_id res chain seq x y z
N MET A 1 31.28 3.44 45.74
CA MET A 1 31.70 2.03 45.99
C MET A 1 31.61 1.77 47.49
N PRO A 2 31.51 0.51 47.98
CA PRO A 2 31.62 -0.78 47.27
C PRO A 2 30.32 -1.63 47.25
N ARG A 3 30.42 -2.89 46.77
CA ARG A 3 29.42 -3.99 46.83
C ARG A 3 29.87 -5.03 47.90
N PRO A 4 29.09 -6.07 48.29
CA PRO A 4 28.82 -7.31 47.50
C PRO A 4 27.30 -7.71 47.50
N PHE A 5 26.71 -8.66 46.74
CA PHE A 5 27.05 -9.88 45.94
C PHE A 5 26.67 -11.25 46.58
N GLY A 6 25.75 -12.01 45.94
CA GLY A 6 25.41 -13.43 46.20
C GLY A 6 23.92 -13.74 45.92
N LYS A 7 23.46 -14.58 44.97
CA LYS A 7 23.66 -16.03 44.67
C LYS A 7 22.82 -16.98 45.57
N CYS A 8 22.13 -18.03 45.06
CA CYS A 8 21.78 -18.47 43.68
C CYS A 8 20.74 -19.64 43.71
N PHE A 9 20.26 -20.09 42.53
CA PHE A 9 19.50 -21.34 42.25
C PHE A 9 18.09 -21.51 42.87
N SER A 10 17.18 -22.39 42.40
CA SER A 10 16.75 -22.80 41.02
C SER A 10 15.66 -23.89 41.07
N HIS A 11 14.99 -24.14 39.95
CA HIS A 11 14.21 -25.37 39.62
C HIS A 11 13.04 -25.76 40.52
N LEU A 12 11.84 -25.81 39.91
CA LEU A 12 10.92 -26.97 40.03
C LEU A 12 9.90 -26.95 38.88
N PHE A 13 10.32 -27.44 37.72
CA PHE A 13 9.42 -27.76 36.60
C PHE A 13 9.01 -29.23 36.70
N HIS A 14 7.70 -29.50 36.69
CA HIS A 14 6.98 -30.71 36.23
C HIS A 14 5.89 -31.19 37.20
N ARG A 15 4.85 -31.95 36.80
CA ARG A 15 4.13 -32.22 35.52
C ARG A 15 3.16 -33.40 35.84
N ARG A 16 2.13 -33.63 35.01
CA ARG A 16 1.26 -34.83 34.99
C ARG A 16 0.26 -34.95 36.17
N LYS A 17 -0.89 -35.62 36.02
CA LYS A 17 -1.74 -35.98 34.84
C LYS A 17 -3.15 -36.36 35.37
N GLU A 18 -4.12 -36.44 34.46
CA GLU A 18 -5.28 -37.38 34.43
C GLU A 18 -5.94 -37.82 35.76
N SER A 19 -7.27 -37.66 35.87
CA SER A 19 -8.21 -38.77 35.59
C SER A 19 -9.70 -38.44 35.79
N GLU A 20 -10.54 -39.17 35.03
CA GLU A 20 -11.91 -39.62 35.37
C GLU A 20 -13.13 -38.66 35.37
N LYS A 21 -14.32 -39.28 35.51
CA LYS A 21 -15.64 -38.84 34.98
C LYS A 21 -16.73 -38.73 36.07
N PRO A 22 -17.83 -37.99 35.81
CA PRO A 22 -18.92 -37.79 36.78
C PRO A 22 -20.01 -38.89 36.77
N ILE A 23 -20.58 -39.17 37.96
CA ILE A 23 -21.71 -40.08 38.26
C ILE A 23 -22.44 -39.45 39.48
N ILE A 24 -23.67 -38.91 39.37
CA ILE A 24 -25.02 -39.55 39.53
C ILE A 24 -25.36 -39.88 41.01
N GLU A 25 -26.58 -39.66 41.55
CA GLU A 25 -27.84 -39.09 41.01
C GLU A 25 -28.09 -37.66 41.61
N SER A 26 -29.16 -37.18 42.29
CA SER A 26 -30.50 -37.69 42.65
C SER A 26 -31.59 -36.60 42.82
N ARG A 27 -32.80 -36.93 42.33
CA ARG A 27 -34.21 -36.69 42.80
C ARG A 27 -34.50 -35.75 44.00
N GLN A 28 -35.63 -35.02 44.10
CA GLN A 28 -37.02 -35.19 43.58
C GLN A 28 -37.58 -33.81 43.10
N ASN A 29 -38.50 -33.69 42.13
CA ASN A 29 -39.99 -33.82 42.20
C ASN A 29 -40.64 -33.01 43.34
N GLU A 30 -41.72 -32.25 43.17
CA GLU A 30 -42.64 -31.98 42.03
C GLU A 30 -43.28 -30.57 42.22
N THR A 31 -44.33 -30.03 41.54
CA THR A 31 -45.45 -30.61 40.77
C THR A 31 -45.88 -29.67 39.59
N GLN A 32 -47.18 -29.52 39.33
CA GLN A 32 -47.87 -28.74 38.28
C GLN A 32 -48.53 -27.47 38.90
N GLU A 33 -49.13 -26.47 38.20
CA GLU A 33 -50.18 -26.53 37.14
C GLU A 33 -50.20 -25.34 36.14
N HIS A 34 -50.90 -25.59 35.02
CA HIS A 34 -51.63 -24.72 34.05
C HIS A 34 -51.91 -23.24 34.39
N SER A 35 -52.16 -22.28 33.47
CA SER A 35 -52.13 -22.12 31.97
C SER A 35 -52.42 -20.61 31.66
N THR A 36 -52.61 -20.00 30.46
CA THR A 36 -52.82 -20.37 29.03
C THR A 36 -52.11 -19.38 28.07
N ASN A 37 -52.14 -19.65 26.75
CA ASN A 37 -51.67 -18.76 25.65
C ASN A 37 -52.33 -17.36 25.62
N ASN A 38 -51.60 -16.34 25.12
CA ASN A 38 -51.80 -15.80 23.75
C ASN A 38 -50.86 -14.63 23.42
N ASP A 39 -50.15 -14.72 22.29
CA ASP A 39 -49.37 -13.62 21.71
C ASP A 39 -50.21 -12.71 20.81
N ALA A 40 -49.94 -11.40 20.85
CA ALA A 40 -50.36 -10.44 19.83
C ALA A 40 -49.44 -9.20 19.82
N HIS A 41 -48.52 -9.11 18.85
CA HIS A 41 -47.82 -7.86 18.54
C HIS A 41 -48.77 -6.83 17.91
N PRO A 42 -48.48 -5.52 18.02
CA PRO A 42 -47.98 -4.87 16.81
C PRO A 42 -46.86 -3.82 17.00
N VAL A 43 -46.17 -3.60 15.88
CA VAL A 43 -45.04 -2.69 15.61
C VAL A 43 -45.41 -1.18 15.65
N PRO A 44 -44.49 -0.32 16.13
CA PRO A 44 -44.17 0.96 15.49
C PRO A 44 -42.68 0.98 15.06
N ARG A 45 -42.29 1.14 13.78
CA ARG A 45 -42.39 2.31 12.88
C ARG A 45 -41.76 3.61 13.45
N LYS A 46 -40.55 3.91 12.95
CA LYS A 46 -39.86 5.22 12.94
C LYS A 46 -40.77 6.35 12.38
N PRO A 47 -40.53 7.63 12.71
CA PRO A 47 -39.51 8.43 12.00
C PRO A 47 -38.53 9.17 12.93
N ALA A 48 -37.65 9.99 12.33
CA ALA A 48 -36.43 10.54 12.92
C ALA A 48 -36.53 12.04 13.32
N ASP A 49 -35.39 12.56 13.75
CA ASP A 49 -34.97 13.97 13.75
C ASP A 49 -35.72 14.99 14.62
N GLN A 50 -35.18 15.19 15.83
CA GLN A 50 -34.88 16.54 16.30
C GLN A 50 -33.62 16.56 17.17
N ALA A 51 -32.51 17.01 16.59
CA ALA A 51 -31.29 17.33 17.34
C ALA A 51 -31.46 18.68 18.05
N ILE A 52 -31.81 18.67 19.33
CA ILE A 52 -31.79 19.86 20.19
C ILE A 52 -30.76 19.63 21.28
N GLN A 53 -29.83 20.58 21.43
CA GLN A 53 -28.84 20.57 22.48
C GLN A 53 -29.53 20.65 23.86
N SER A 54 -29.38 19.60 24.66
CA SER A 54 -29.56 19.69 26.10
C SER A 54 -28.36 19.06 26.78
N THR A 55 -27.35 19.90 27.05
CA THR A 55 -26.30 19.61 28.03
C THR A 55 -26.91 19.63 29.44
N GLN A 56 -27.73 18.62 29.73
CA GLN A 56 -28.04 18.26 31.11
C GLN A 56 -26.73 17.81 31.75
N THR A 57 -26.11 18.71 32.51
CA THR A 57 -25.06 18.36 33.45
C THR A 57 -25.65 17.37 34.44
N LEU A 58 -25.29 16.10 34.29
CA LEU A 58 -25.49 15.06 35.29
C LEU A 58 -24.88 15.58 36.61
N GLN A 59 -25.75 16.03 37.51
CA GLN A 59 -25.37 16.32 38.88
C GLN A 59 -24.82 15.02 39.49
N PRO A 60 -23.68 15.06 40.20
CA PRO A 60 -23.20 13.88 40.89
C PRO A 60 -24.26 13.41 41.89
N ARG A 61 -24.33 12.08 42.06
CA ARG A 61 -25.26 11.45 42.99
C ARG A 61 -24.83 11.76 44.42
N ASP A 62 -25.72 12.33 45.22
CA ASP A 62 -25.47 12.54 46.65
C ASP A 62 -25.38 11.18 47.37
N LEU A 63 -24.14 10.72 47.61
CA LEU A 63 -23.86 9.46 48.29
C LEU A 63 -24.10 9.56 49.81
N TRP A 64 -24.13 10.78 50.36
CA TRP A 64 -24.39 11.02 51.78
C TRP A 64 -25.88 10.93 52.10
N GLN A 65 -26.76 11.52 51.30
CA GLN A 65 -28.20 11.32 51.38
C GLN A 65 -28.55 9.83 51.21
N ALA A 66 -27.94 9.16 50.22
CA ALA A 66 -28.12 7.72 50.03
C ALA A 66 -27.62 6.88 51.21
N ALA A 67 -26.66 7.36 52.01
CA ALA A 67 -26.24 6.72 53.25
C ALA A 67 -27.19 7.02 54.44
N TYR A 68 -27.73 8.23 54.50
CA TYR A 68 -28.69 8.69 55.49
C TYR A 68 -30.07 8.00 55.36
N ASP A 69 -30.55 7.82 54.13
CA ASP A 69 -31.81 7.12 53.83
C ASP A 69 -31.79 5.65 54.30
N HIS A 70 -30.60 5.06 54.42
CA HIS A 70 -30.40 3.70 54.93
C HIS A 70 -30.31 3.62 56.46
N LEU A 71 -30.39 4.71 57.21
CA LEU A 71 -30.44 4.71 58.69
C LEU A 71 -31.85 4.37 59.19
N ASP A 72 -31.98 4.01 60.48
CA ASP A 72 -33.31 3.86 61.09
C ASP A 72 -33.93 5.22 61.48
N LYS A 73 -35.26 5.28 61.61
CA LYS A 73 -35.98 6.53 61.90
C LYS A 73 -35.62 7.17 63.26
N SER A 74 -35.14 6.39 64.23
CA SER A 74 -34.64 6.93 65.50
C SER A 74 -33.25 7.54 65.33
N GLN A 75 -32.38 6.96 64.51
CA GLN A 75 -31.09 7.52 64.12
C GLN A 75 -31.26 8.82 63.32
N GLN A 76 -32.15 8.84 62.32
CA GLN A 76 -32.47 10.02 61.50
C GLN A 76 -32.96 11.19 62.38
N ASN A 77 -33.91 10.96 63.29
CA ASN A 77 -34.40 11.99 64.22
C ASN A 77 -33.30 12.57 65.16
N ILE A 78 -32.23 11.82 65.43
CA ILE A 78 -31.09 12.27 66.24
C ILE A 78 -30.06 13.05 65.40
N LEU A 79 -30.14 12.99 64.07
CA LEU A 79 -29.33 13.80 63.16
C LEU A 79 -30.07 15.06 62.68
N SER A 80 -31.37 14.96 62.39
CA SER A 80 -32.19 16.10 61.94
C SER A 80 -32.36 17.19 63.02
N THR A 81 -32.19 16.84 64.30
CA THR A 81 -32.05 17.78 65.42
C THR A 81 -30.73 18.59 65.40
N THR A 82 -30.03 18.62 64.26
CA THR A 82 -28.91 19.54 63.96
C THR A 82 -29.12 20.36 62.67
N GLU A 83 -30.23 20.17 61.94
CA GLU A 83 -30.48 20.84 60.66
C GLU A 83 -30.69 22.35 60.85
N ILE A 84 -29.66 23.13 60.54
CA ILE A 84 -29.80 24.57 60.32
C ILE A 84 -30.39 24.75 58.91
N SER A 85 -31.61 25.26 58.81
CA SER A 85 -32.26 25.51 57.52
C SER A 85 -31.54 26.62 56.73
N ILE A 86 -30.64 26.22 55.83
CA ILE A 86 -29.81 27.11 55.01
C ILE A 86 -30.23 26.98 53.53
N THR A 87 -30.23 28.09 52.79
CA THR A 87 -30.62 28.13 51.38
C THR A 87 -29.57 27.49 50.46
N PRO A 88 -29.97 26.86 49.34
CA PRO A 88 -29.04 26.28 48.38
C PRO A 88 -28.04 27.33 47.84
N GLY A 89 -26.76 27.12 48.10
CA GLY A 89 -25.66 28.01 47.72
C GLY A 89 -24.78 28.48 48.87
N GLU A 90 -25.30 28.61 50.10
CA GLU A 90 -24.48 29.03 51.25
C GLU A 90 -23.70 27.88 51.91
N GLY A 91 -24.04 26.61 51.64
CA GLY A 91 -23.44 25.45 52.32
C GLY A 91 -21.90 25.38 52.26
N LYS A 92 -21.28 25.72 51.11
CA LYS A 92 -19.80 25.78 50.98
C LYS A 92 -19.17 26.82 51.92
N LYS A 93 -19.87 27.93 52.18
CA LYS A 93 -19.44 28.97 53.12
C LYS A 93 -19.65 28.50 54.56
N HIS A 94 -20.82 27.93 54.87
CA HIS A 94 -21.08 27.37 56.21
C HIS A 94 -20.04 26.31 56.60
N LEU A 95 -19.78 25.33 55.71
CA LEU A 95 -18.78 24.28 55.92
C LEU A 95 -17.38 24.87 56.13
N LYS A 96 -17.02 25.94 55.41
CA LYS A 96 -15.74 26.63 55.61
C LYS A 96 -15.66 27.31 56.97
N ASP A 97 -16.65 28.11 57.34
CA ASP A 97 -16.71 28.83 58.61
C ASP A 97 -16.71 27.86 59.82
N LEU A 98 -17.21 26.64 59.60
CA LEU A 98 -17.21 25.52 60.54
C LEU A 98 -15.81 24.88 60.66
N ILE A 99 -15.16 24.54 59.55
CA ILE A 99 -13.78 24.02 59.53
C ILE A 99 -12.80 25.04 60.16
N ASP A 100 -12.93 26.32 59.82
CA ASP A 100 -12.14 27.39 60.42
C ASP A 100 -12.37 27.47 61.95
N ARG A 101 -13.60 27.24 62.43
CA ARG A 101 -13.89 27.11 63.88
C ARG A 101 -13.26 25.86 64.51
N VAL A 102 -13.20 24.72 63.82
CA VAL A 102 -12.51 23.51 64.30
C VAL A 102 -11.01 23.77 64.46
N ILE A 103 -10.40 24.43 63.48
CA ILE A 103 -8.98 24.85 63.52
C ILE A 103 -8.75 25.76 64.73
N THR A 104 -9.42 26.91 64.83
CA THR A 104 -9.23 27.86 65.95
C THR A 104 -9.52 27.25 67.32
N THR A 105 -10.54 26.38 67.44
CA THR A 105 -10.85 25.70 68.72
C THR A 105 -9.75 24.71 69.11
N THR A 106 -9.09 24.08 68.13
CA THR A 106 -7.96 23.15 68.36
C THR A 106 -6.67 23.91 68.70
N GLU A 107 -6.43 25.05 68.04
CA GLU A 107 -5.29 25.95 68.32
C GLU A 107 -5.39 26.56 69.73
N GLU A 108 -6.51 27.20 70.07
CA GLU A 108 -6.77 27.69 71.44
C GLU A 108 -6.72 26.56 72.48
N GLY A 109 -7.21 25.37 72.10
CA GLY A 109 -7.17 24.16 72.92
C GLY A 109 -5.76 23.61 73.14
N TYR A 110 -4.80 23.95 72.27
CA TYR A 110 -3.40 23.58 72.40
C TYR A 110 -2.60 24.64 73.16
N GLU A 111 -2.71 25.92 72.79
CA GLU A 111 -2.00 27.02 73.46
C GLU A 111 -2.29 27.07 74.96
N LYS A 112 -3.58 26.97 75.34
CA LYS A 112 -4.03 27.09 76.74
C LYS A 112 -3.55 25.94 77.65
N TYR A 113 -3.04 24.85 77.07
CA TYR A 113 -2.52 23.68 77.79
C TYR A 113 -1.01 23.41 77.54
N TYR A 114 -0.33 24.24 76.75
CA TYR A 114 1.10 24.08 76.44
C TYR A 114 2.01 24.01 77.69
N GLN A 115 1.57 24.59 78.81
CA GLN A 115 2.30 24.60 80.08
C GLN A 115 2.11 23.33 80.94
N THR A 116 1.19 22.41 80.58
CA THR A 116 0.84 21.23 81.39
C THR A 116 0.55 19.94 80.60
N ALA A 117 0.68 19.93 79.27
CA ALA A 117 0.26 18.81 78.42
C ALA A 117 1.34 17.75 78.13
N ASP A 118 0.89 16.49 78.04
CA ASP A 118 1.68 15.33 77.61
C ASP A 118 1.94 15.31 76.08
N LYS A 119 2.96 14.55 75.65
CA LYS A 119 3.33 14.33 74.24
C LYS A 119 2.17 13.78 73.40
N THR A 120 1.28 12.97 73.99
CA THR A 120 0.14 12.38 73.29
C THR A 120 -0.84 13.46 72.82
N PHE A 121 -1.15 14.44 73.68
CA PHE A 121 -2.08 15.52 73.37
C PHE A 121 -1.65 16.34 72.15
N ARG A 122 -0.36 16.72 72.08
CA ARG A 122 0.22 17.42 70.92
C ARG A 122 0.03 16.64 69.61
N LYS A 123 0.21 15.32 69.64
CA LYS A 123 0.07 14.45 68.45
C LYS A 123 -1.39 14.40 67.97
N THR A 124 -2.35 14.36 68.89
CA THR A 124 -3.78 14.38 68.59
C THR A 124 -4.25 15.73 68.06
N SER A 125 -3.87 16.85 68.70
CA SER A 125 -4.15 18.20 68.19
C SER A 125 -3.57 18.41 66.79
N GLN A 126 -2.34 17.95 66.54
CA GLN A 126 -1.72 18.06 65.21
C GLN A 126 -2.52 17.31 64.15
N LYS A 127 -2.90 16.04 64.37
CA LYS A 127 -3.70 15.27 63.41
C LYS A 127 -5.04 15.93 63.08
N ILE A 128 -5.72 16.50 64.07
CA ILE A 128 -7.00 17.21 63.87
C ILE A 128 -6.79 18.42 62.95
N LEU A 129 -5.69 19.16 63.13
CA LEU A 129 -5.32 20.29 62.26
C LEU A 129 -4.91 19.82 60.86
N ASP A 130 -4.05 18.82 60.74
CA ASP A 130 -3.61 18.25 59.46
C ASP A 130 -4.82 17.77 58.63
N ALA A 131 -5.78 17.10 59.27
CA ALA A 131 -7.03 16.64 58.64
C ALA A 131 -7.97 17.79 58.26
N ALA A 132 -8.18 18.77 59.15
CA ALA A 132 -9.06 19.92 58.89
C ALA A 132 -8.51 20.83 57.78
N LEU A 133 -7.18 21.02 57.71
CA LEU A 133 -6.51 21.75 56.64
C LEU A 133 -6.62 21.00 55.30
N SER A 134 -6.33 19.70 55.29
CA SER A 134 -6.48 18.88 54.07
C SER A 134 -7.92 18.87 53.54
N PHE A 135 -8.92 18.82 54.43
CA PHE A 135 -10.34 18.93 54.07
C PHE A 135 -10.70 20.32 53.52
N LYS A 136 -10.07 21.38 54.04
CA LYS A 136 -10.27 22.77 53.61
C LYS A 136 -9.80 23.03 52.18
N ASP A 137 -8.78 22.32 51.71
CA ASP A 137 -8.32 22.42 50.32
C ASP A 137 -9.31 21.77 49.33
N ILE A 138 -9.88 20.62 49.68
CA ILE A 138 -10.86 19.88 48.85
C ILE A 138 -12.32 20.36 49.02
N ILE A 139 -12.59 21.28 49.95
CA ILE A 139 -13.93 21.76 50.34
C ILE A 139 -14.80 22.24 49.16
N GLY A 140 -14.17 22.65 48.05
CA GLY A 140 -14.84 23.07 46.84
C GLY A 140 -15.44 21.94 46.01
N ALA A 141 -14.87 20.73 46.06
CA ALA A 141 -15.43 19.53 45.45
C ALA A 141 -16.46 18.89 46.38
N VAL A 142 -16.14 18.75 47.68
CA VAL A 142 -17.03 18.10 48.67
C VAL A 142 -18.38 18.82 48.77
N ALA A 143 -18.39 20.16 48.79
CA ALA A 143 -19.64 20.94 48.82
C ALA A 143 -20.48 20.89 47.52
N ALA A 144 -20.03 20.16 46.49
CA ALA A 144 -20.79 19.81 45.30
C ALA A 144 -21.19 18.32 45.23
N LEU A 145 -20.67 17.49 46.14
CA LEU A 145 -20.94 16.05 46.28
C LEU A 145 -21.89 15.75 47.46
N ASP A 146 -21.84 16.58 48.51
CA ASP A 146 -22.76 16.61 49.67
C ASP A 146 -23.63 17.89 49.65
N PRO A 147 -24.56 18.05 48.67
CA PRO A 147 -25.49 19.18 48.66
C PRO A 147 -26.46 19.17 49.86
N THR A 148 -26.66 18.01 50.50
CA THR A 148 -27.51 17.84 51.69
C THR A 148 -26.81 18.16 53.02
N GLN A 149 -25.50 18.43 53.00
CA GLN A 149 -24.69 18.91 54.14
C GLN A 149 -24.59 17.92 55.33
N HIS A 150 -24.64 16.62 55.05
CA HIS A 150 -24.43 15.59 56.06
C HIS A 150 -22.98 15.57 56.57
N ALA A 151 -21.97 15.76 55.71
CA ALA A 151 -20.58 15.87 56.13
C ALA A 151 -20.34 17.12 56.99
N ALA A 152 -21.06 18.23 56.71
CA ALA A 152 -21.07 19.41 57.58
C ALA A 152 -21.66 19.10 58.96
N SER A 153 -22.70 18.27 59.02
CA SER A 153 -23.29 17.80 60.29
C SER A 153 -22.31 16.95 61.10
N VAL A 154 -21.49 16.10 60.46
CA VAL A 154 -20.42 15.37 61.16
C VAL A 154 -19.32 16.31 61.68
N TRP A 155 -18.85 17.25 60.86
CA TRP A 155 -17.87 18.25 61.31
C TRP A 155 -18.41 19.15 62.43
N ASN A 156 -19.71 19.46 62.45
CA ASN A 156 -20.35 20.17 63.57
C ASN A 156 -20.20 19.39 64.88
N ILE A 157 -20.33 18.07 64.86
CA ILE A 157 -20.12 17.21 66.04
C ILE A 157 -18.64 17.17 66.46
N VAL A 158 -17.68 17.24 65.52
CA VAL A 158 -16.25 17.44 65.85
C VAL A 158 -16.04 18.79 66.56
N SER A 159 -16.58 19.88 66.02
CA SER A 159 -16.48 21.23 66.60
C SER A 159 -17.12 21.32 68.00
N LEU A 160 -18.29 20.69 68.19
CA LEU A 160 -18.98 20.62 69.47
C LEU A 160 -18.20 19.77 70.49
N SER A 161 -17.66 18.62 70.08
CA SER A 161 -16.87 17.73 70.95
C SER A 161 -15.62 18.41 71.49
N LEU A 162 -14.88 19.13 70.64
CA LEU A 162 -13.73 19.95 71.03
C LEU A 162 -14.13 21.10 71.97
N THR A 163 -15.26 21.76 71.69
CA THR A 163 -15.80 22.83 72.54
C THR A 163 -16.24 22.32 73.92
N LEU A 164 -16.79 21.10 74.01
CA LEU A 164 -17.13 20.44 75.27
C LEU A 164 -15.89 19.97 76.03
N ALA A 165 -14.89 19.43 75.34
CA ALA A 165 -13.60 19.04 75.92
C ALA A 165 -12.83 20.23 76.53
N LYS A 166 -12.98 21.43 75.93
CA LYS A 166 -12.48 22.71 76.46
C LYS A 166 -13.18 23.15 77.76
N LYS A 167 -14.39 22.63 78.04
CA LYS A 167 -15.23 23.01 79.20
C LYS A 167 -15.24 21.97 80.33
N TYR A 168 -15.12 20.67 80.03
CA TYR A 168 -15.21 19.59 81.01
C TYR A 168 -13.96 18.70 80.98
N SER A 169 -13.08 18.85 81.99
CA SER A 169 -11.79 18.14 82.06
C SER A 169 -11.92 16.62 82.18
N GLN A 170 -12.96 16.11 82.86
CA GLN A 170 -13.14 14.68 83.17
C GLN A 170 -13.45 13.79 81.96
N SER A 171 -13.86 14.37 80.82
CA SER A 171 -14.17 13.62 79.58
C SER A 171 -13.37 14.13 78.38
N ARG A 172 -12.34 14.95 78.62
CA ARG A 172 -11.58 15.66 77.59
C ARG A 172 -10.92 14.70 76.60
N ASP A 173 -10.17 13.72 77.11
CA ASP A 173 -9.23 12.96 76.29
C ASP A 173 -9.96 12.00 75.32
N SER A 174 -11.08 11.42 75.73
CA SER A 174 -11.96 10.63 74.86
C SER A 174 -12.70 11.47 73.82
N LEU A 175 -13.13 12.70 74.16
CA LEU A 175 -13.70 13.64 73.20
C LEU A 175 -12.67 14.10 72.16
N PHE A 176 -11.40 14.24 72.54
CA PHE A 176 -10.30 14.51 71.59
C PHE A 176 -10.01 13.30 70.69
N GLU A 177 -9.96 12.06 71.20
CA GLU A 177 -9.74 10.87 70.37
C GLU A 177 -10.88 10.67 69.35
N SER A 178 -12.15 10.81 69.76
CA SER A 178 -13.29 10.72 68.83
C SER A 178 -13.29 11.85 67.79
N SER A 179 -12.78 13.04 68.15
CA SER A 179 -12.64 14.17 67.21
C SER A 179 -11.52 13.92 66.20
N GLU A 180 -10.38 13.37 66.64
CA GLU A 180 -9.28 12.94 65.78
C GLU A 180 -9.74 11.90 64.75
N TYR A 181 -10.46 10.88 65.23
CA TYR A 181 -10.92 9.77 64.40
C TYR A 181 -11.95 10.22 63.34
N LEU A 182 -12.92 11.05 63.72
CA LEU A 182 -13.89 11.62 62.77
C LEU A 182 -13.21 12.49 61.71
N ALA A 183 -12.26 13.34 62.11
CA ALA A 183 -11.55 14.21 61.19
C ALA A 183 -10.73 13.42 60.16
N ASP A 184 -9.97 12.39 60.58
CA ASP A 184 -9.21 11.53 59.65
C ASP A 184 -10.10 10.80 58.65
N VAL A 185 -11.18 10.17 59.13
CA VAL A 185 -12.07 9.36 58.28
C VAL A 185 -12.88 10.22 57.30
N LEU A 186 -13.33 11.41 57.71
CA LEU A 186 -13.97 12.38 56.80
C LEU A 186 -13.02 12.86 55.71
N THR A 187 -11.81 13.26 56.09
CA THR A 187 -10.81 13.76 55.14
C THR A 187 -10.37 12.69 54.16
N TYR A 188 -10.16 11.46 54.63
CA TYR A 188 -9.85 10.31 53.79
C TYR A 188 -10.98 10.02 52.79
N SER A 189 -12.22 9.87 53.25
CA SER A 189 -13.34 9.47 52.38
C SER A 189 -13.65 10.53 51.31
N ALA A 190 -13.68 11.81 51.68
CA ALA A 190 -13.81 12.92 50.74
C ALA A 190 -12.68 12.97 49.69
N SER A 191 -11.44 12.69 50.10
CA SER A 191 -10.29 12.65 49.18
C SER A 191 -10.39 11.51 48.16
N ILE A 192 -10.95 10.35 48.55
CA ILE A 192 -11.20 9.23 47.64
C ILE A 192 -12.33 9.54 46.67
N GLU A 193 -13.45 10.09 47.15
CA GLU A 193 -14.62 10.42 46.32
C GLU A 193 -14.28 11.42 45.20
N GLN A 194 -13.52 12.49 45.52
CA GLN A 194 -13.02 13.43 44.51
C GLN A 194 -12.08 12.76 43.50
N ASN A 195 -11.07 12.01 43.98
CA ASN A 195 -10.08 11.35 43.11
C ASN A 195 -10.71 10.33 42.15
N PHE A 196 -11.85 9.74 42.52
CA PHE A 196 -12.61 8.86 41.65
C PHE A 196 -13.37 9.65 40.59
N HIS A 197 -14.19 10.64 41.00
CA HIS A 197 -15.00 11.44 40.08
C HIS A 197 -14.18 12.22 39.03
N GLU A 198 -12.98 12.72 39.38
CA GLU A 198 -12.11 13.41 38.41
C GLU A 198 -11.59 12.49 37.30
N LYS A 199 -11.44 11.19 37.57
CA LYS A 199 -10.91 10.20 36.62
C LYS A 199 -12.00 9.54 35.77
N THR A 200 -13.25 9.49 36.24
CA THR A 200 -14.31 8.68 35.61
C THR A 200 -15.26 9.49 34.71
N LYS A 201 -14.95 9.58 33.41
CA LYS A 201 -15.89 10.07 32.38
C LYS A 201 -16.38 9.02 31.36
N SER A 202 -15.99 7.75 31.46
CA SER A 202 -16.26 6.77 30.39
C SER A 202 -16.20 5.26 30.74
N ASN A 203 -16.58 4.81 31.95
CA ASN A 203 -16.62 3.37 32.30
C ASN A 203 -17.93 2.99 33.03
N SER A 204 -18.33 1.72 32.91
CA SER A 204 -19.58 1.14 33.44
C SER A 204 -19.53 0.71 34.91
N ASP A 205 -18.35 0.40 35.43
CA ASP A 205 -18.23 -0.45 36.62
C ASP A 205 -18.23 0.35 37.95
N ASN A 206 -18.46 1.67 37.86
CA ASN A 206 -18.37 2.63 38.96
C ASN A 206 -19.27 2.32 40.17
N HIS A 207 -20.42 1.68 39.93
CA HIS A 207 -21.48 1.54 40.95
C HIS A 207 -21.06 0.71 42.17
N LEU A 208 -19.98 -0.10 42.07
CA LEU A 208 -19.40 -0.84 43.21
C LEU A 208 -18.62 0.06 44.17
N VAL A 209 -17.98 1.12 43.67
CA VAL A 209 -17.24 2.10 44.49
C VAL A 209 -18.20 3.06 45.19
N GLU A 210 -19.24 3.52 44.48
CA GLU A 210 -20.36 4.28 45.08
C GLU A 210 -21.01 3.51 46.24
N ASP A 211 -21.34 2.23 46.02
CA ASP A 211 -21.96 1.36 47.01
C ASP A 211 -21.03 1.06 48.22
N ALA A 212 -19.71 1.04 48.02
CA ALA A 212 -18.73 0.97 49.11
C ALA A 212 -18.62 2.28 49.89
N LEU A 213 -18.66 3.45 49.23
CA LEU A 213 -18.68 4.76 49.88
C LEU A 213 -19.98 4.98 50.68
N ILE A 214 -21.15 4.61 50.13
CA ILE A 214 -22.44 4.66 50.84
C ILE A 214 -22.40 3.81 52.13
N ARG A 215 -21.79 2.62 52.11
CA ARG A 215 -21.57 1.81 53.32
C ARG A 215 -20.67 2.49 54.35
N LEU A 216 -19.57 3.10 53.90
CA LEU A 216 -18.64 3.83 54.77
C LEU A 216 -19.32 5.05 55.40
N TYR A 217 -20.03 5.87 54.62
CA TYR A 217 -20.81 7.02 55.10
C TYR A 217 -21.91 6.61 56.09
N LYS A 218 -22.63 5.50 55.83
CA LYS A 218 -23.61 4.97 56.79
C LYS A 218 -22.95 4.59 58.13
N ALA A 219 -21.79 3.92 58.08
CA ALA A 219 -21.06 3.54 59.29
C ALA A 219 -20.57 4.77 60.09
N ILE A 220 -20.12 5.82 59.41
CA ILE A 220 -19.75 7.11 60.02
C ILE A 220 -20.97 7.76 60.69
N LEU A 221 -22.11 7.86 59.99
CA LEU A 221 -23.33 8.45 60.55
C LEU A 221 -23.85 7.68 61.78
N CYS A 222 -23.78 6.35 61.78
CA CYS A 222 -24.08 5.52 62.96
C CYS A 222 -23.16 5.83 64.16
N TYR A 223 -21.85 6.01 63.92
CA TYR A 223 -20.87 6.37 64.95
C TYR A 223 -21.15 7.77 65.53
N VAL A 224 -21.54 8.72 64.68
CA VAL A 224 -21.92 10.10 65.06
C VAL A 224 -23.19 10.13 65.90
N VAL A 225 -24.22 9.36 65.56
CA VAL A 225 -25.44 9.20 66.38
C VAL A 225 -25.09 8.68 67.77
N GLN A 226 -24.15 7.73 67.88
CA GLN A 226 -23.74 7.20 69.18
C GLN A 226 -22.96 8.22 70.03
N ILE A 227 -22.11 9.04 69.41
CA ILE A 227 -21.46 10.18 70.08
C ILE A 227 -22.53 11.17 70.59
N ARG A 228 -23.50 11.57 69.76
CA ARG A 228 -24.55 12.51 70.18
C ARG A 228 -25.37 12.00 71.36
N LYS A 229 -25.80 10.73 71.33
CA LYS A 229 -26.50 10.07 72.46
C LYS A 229 -25.72 10.19 73.78
N SER A 230 -24.38 10.05 73.73
CA SER A 230 -23.54 10.23 74.93
C SER A 230 -23.41 11.67 75.42
N GLN A 231 -23.55 12.66 74.52
CA GLN A 231 -23.46 14.08 74.85
C GLN A 231 -24.78 14.65 75.40
N GLU A 232 -25.93 14.12 74.98
CA GLU A 232 -27.27 14.55 75.40
C GLU A 232 -27.78 13.87 76.68
N ALA A 233 -27.12 12.78 77.13
CA ALA A 233 -27.45 12.04 78.35
C ALA A 233 -27.57 12.93 79.61
N ASN A 234 -28.48 12.58 80.53
CA ASN A 234 -28.76 13.35 81.75
C ASN A 234 -27.68 13.16 82.85
N VAL A 235 -27.66 14.03 83.86
CA VAL A 235 -26.58 14.04 84.89
C VAL A 235 -26.42 12.69 85.61
N GLY A 236 -27.51 12.06 86.05
CA GLY A 236 -27.46 10.73 86.69
C GLY A 236 -27.07 9.60 85.72
N GLU A 237 -27.39 9.76 84.44
CA GLU A 237 -27.07 8.82 83.36
C GLU A 237 -25.57 8.88 83.01
N ARG A 238 -24.97 10.08 82.99
CA ARG A 238 -23.52 10.27 82.87
C ARG A 238 -22.73 9.64 84.01
N VAL A 239 -23.28 9.66 85.23
CA VAL A 239 -22.67 8.97 86.40
C VAL A 239 -22.75 7.45 86.25
N LEU A 240 -23.90 6.91 85.83
CA LEU A 240 -24.04 5.46 85.57
C LEU A 240 -23.08 4.98 84.45
N ASN A 241 -22.94 5.82 83.41
CA ASN A 241 -22.06 5.59 82.25
C ASN A 241 -20.56 5.87 82.51
N THR A 242 -20.18 6.40 83.68
CA THR A 242 -18.77 6.48 84.12
C THR A 242 -18.39 5.38 85.12
N VAL A 243 -19.37 4.61 85.61
CA VAL A 243 -19.19 3.46 86.51
C VAL A 243 -19.30 2.12 85.74
N THR A 244 -19.67 2.13 84.47
CA THR A 244 -19.76 0.94 83.61
C THR A 244 -19.19 1.19 82.21
N ASP A 245 -18.48 0.21 81.63
CA ASP A 245 -17.87 0.28 80.28
C ASP A 245 -18.90 0.31 79.12
N SER A 246 -20.19 0.48 79.44
CA SER A 246 -21.35 0.31 78.56
C SER A 246 -21.38 1.29 77.37
N LEU A 247 -20.70 2.44 77.45
CA LEU A 247 -20.56 3.37 76.32
C LEU A 247 -19.35 3.10 75.44
N GLN A 248 -18.25 2.55 75.97
CA GLN A 248 -17.05 2.29 75.16
C GLN A 248 -17.24 1.11 74.22
N GLN A 249 -17.86 0.02 74.68
CA GLN A 249 -18.03 -1.20 73.86
C GLN A 249 -18.80 -0.96 72.54
N PRO A 250 -19.96 -0.27 72.51
CA PRO A 250 -20.65 0.05 71.25
C PRO A 250 -19.85 0.99 70.35
N LEU A 251 -19.10 1.94 70.93
CA LEU A 251 -18.37 2.96 70.20
C LEU A 251 -17.08 2.38 69.58
N ILE A 252 -16.42 1.45 70.26
CA ILE A 252 -15.31 0.63 69.71
C ILE A 252 -15.85 -0.29 68.60
N ALA A 253 -16.97 -0.97 68.80
CA ALA A 253 -17.56 -1.83 67.77
C ALA A 253 -17.90 -1.05 66.48
N LEU A 254 -18.45 0.17 66.60
CA LEU A 254 -18.71 1.05 65.47
C LEU A 254 -17.41 1.59 64.82
N LYS A 255 -16.39 1.93 65.61
CA LYS A 255 -15.04 2.31 65.12
C LYS A 255 -14.44 1.19 64.25
N THR A 256 -14.46 -0.05 64.75
CA THR A 256 -14.02 -1.23 64.01
C THR A 256 -14.91 -1.54 62.79
N SER A 257 -16.20 -1.18 62.82
CA SER A 257 -17.06 -1.31 61.64
C SER A 257 -16.68 -0.33 60.53
N VAL A 258 -16.36 0.93 60.86
CA VAL A 258 -15.86 1.95 59.92
C VAL A 258 -14.48 1.55 59.36
N GLU A 259 -13.57 1.07 60.21
CA GLU A 259 -12.25 0.56 59.81
C GLU A 259 -12.35 -0.64 58.86
N ASN A 260 -13.33 -1.54 59.06
CA ASN A 260 -13.56 -2.68 58.17
C ASN A 260 -14.08 -2.26 56.79
N GLU A 261 -14.98 -1.28 56.67
CA GLU A 261 -15.41 -0.77 55.35
C GLU A 261 -14.28 0.00 54.65
N ARG A 262 -13.47 0.78 55.39
CA ARG A 262 -12.25 1.44 54.86
C ARG A 262 -11.28 0.41 54.25
N ALA A 263 -10.96 -0.64 55.00
CA ALA A 263 -10.05 -1.71 54.55
C ALA A 263 -10.61 -2.59 53.41
N LYS A 264 -11.92 -2.55 53.14
CA LYS A 264 -12.52 -3.11 51.92
C LYS A 264 -12.34 -2.15 50.74
N LEU A 265 -12.59 -0.85 50.95
CA LEU A 265 -12.46 0.19 49.93
C LEU A 265 -11.02 0.27 49.39
N ASP A 266 -10.01 0.27 50.27
CA ASP A 266 -8.58 0.25 49.89
C ASP A 266 -8.24 -0.94 48.95
N LYS A 267 -8.79 -2.12 49.22
CA LYS A 267 -8.58 -3.32 48.38
C LYS A 267 -9.23 -3.18 47.01
N TRP A 268 -10.42 -2.59 46.93
CA TRP A 268 -11.09 -2.33 45.65
C TRP A 268 -10.33 -1.29 44.81
N ILE A 269 -9.82 -0.22 45.43
CA ILE A 269 -8.99 0.78 44.75
C ILE A 269 -7.71 0.14 44.20
N GLY A 270 -7.01 -0.66 45.01
CA GLY A 270 -5.82 -1.39 44.57
C GLY A 270 -6.08 -2.36 43.41
N LEU A 271 -7.26 -3.02 43.40
CA LEU A 271 -7.67 -3.88 42.29
C LEU A 271 -7.96 -3.06 41.01
N ILE A 272 -8.63 -1.92 41.12
CA ILE A 272 -8.95 -1.03 39.99
C ILE A 272 -7.66 -0.43 39.40
N GLU A 273 -6.70 -0.02 40.23
CA GLU A 273 -5.39 0.42 39.75
C GLU A 273 -4.62 -0.69 39.03
N TYR A 274 -4.65 -1.92 39.54
CA TYR A 274 -4.03 -3.07 38.88
C TYR A 274 -4.66 -3.33 37.50
N LEU A 275 -6.00 -3.37 37.44
CA LEU A 275 -6.75 -3.60 36.20
C LEU A 275 -6.53 -2.52 35.14
N ASN A 276 -6.40 -1.25 35.56
CA ASN A 276 -6.05 -0.16 34.65
C ASN A 276 -4.61 -0.31 34.12
N ARG A 277 -3.64 -0.67 34.97
CA ARG A 277 -2.25 -0.92 34.52
C ARG A 277 -2.14 -2.11 33.56
N THR A 278 -2.93 -3.18 33.75
CA THR A 278 -2.99 -4.27 32.76
C THR A 278 -3.63 -3.82 31.45
N LYS A 279 -4.69 -3.01 31.49
CA LYS A 279 -5.34 -2.46 30.28
C LYS A 279 -4.44 -1.50 29.51
N GLU A 280 -3.61 -0.72 30.20
CA GLU A 280 -2.55 0.10 29.59
C GLU A 280 -1.46 -0.78 28.96
N ALA A 281 -1.00 -1.82 29.65
CA ALA A 281 -0.01 -2.76 29.14
C ALA A 281 -0.50 -3.50 27.89
N GLU A 282 -1.75 -4.00 27.87
CA GLU A 282 -2.39 -4.60 26.69
C GLU A 282 -2.49 -3.61 25.52
N ASN A 283 -2.82 -2.35 25.79
CA ASN A 283 -2.90 -1.31 24.75
C ASN A 283 -1.51 -0.86 24.22
N ILE A 284 -0.43 -1.11 24.98
CA ILE A 284 0.96 -0.94 24.51
C ILE A 284 1.38 -2.17 23.70
N LEU A 285 1.10 -3.39 24.19
CA LEU A 285 1.40 -4.64 23.48
C LEU A 285 0.71 -4.70 22.12
N ARG A 286 -0.59 -4.40 22.05
CA ARG A 286 -1.35 -4.31 20.78
C ARG A 286 -0.68 -3.37 19.76
N LYS A 287 -0.12 -2.23 20.18
CA LYS A 287 0.59 -1.30 19.28
C LYS A 287 1.95 -1.85 18.82
N ILE A 288 2.61 -2.66 19.64
CA ILE A 288 3.84 -3.37 19.26
C ILE A 288 3.50 -4.47 18.26
N ASP A 289 2.41 -5.21 18.48
CA ASP A 289 1.92 -6.24 17.56
C ASP A 289 1.48 -5.64 16.22
N GLU A 290 0.73 -4.52 16.22
CA GLU A 290 0.36 -3.76 15.01
C GLU A 290 1.58 -3.28 14.21
N LEU A 291 2.65 -2.83 14.89
CA LEU A 291 3.92 -2.46 14.25
C LEU A 291 4.69 -3.68 13.73
N ALA A 292 4.69 -4.78 14.48
CA ALA A 292 5.37 -6.02 14.09
C ALA A 292 4.70 -6.65 12.85
N ASP A 293 3.37 -6.67 12.82
CA ASP A 293 2.59 -7.18 11.70
C ASP A 293 2.72 -6.26 10.46
N SER A 294 2.78 -4.94 10.65
CA SER A 294 3.08 -3.98 9.57
C SER A 294 4.49 -4.19 8.99
N LEU A 295 5.50 -4.40 9.85
CA LEU A 295 6.87 -4.72 9.42
C LEU A 295 6.95 -6.09 8.71
N LYS A 296 6.14 -7.06 9.16
CA LYS A 296 6.06 -8.39 8.55
C LYS A 296 5.41 -8.35 7.17
N ARG A 297 4.30 -7.62 6.99
CA ARG A 297 3.67 -7.39 5.67
C ARG A 297 4.60 -6.67 4.70
N LEU A 298 5.39 -5.69 5.17
CA LEU A 298 6.46 -5.06 4.37
C LEU A 298 7.63 -6.00 4.05
N HIS A 299 7.82 -7.08 4.80
CA HIS A 299 8.82 -8.12 4.53
C HIS A 299 8.26 -9.26 3.63
N GLU A 300 6.95 -9.45 3.58
CA GLU A 300 6.26 -10.39 2.70
C GLU A 300 6.06 -9.74 1.32
N HIS A 301 7.06 -9.87 0.45
CA HIS A 301 7.32 -9.09 -0.79
C HIS A 301 6.25 -9.13 -1.92
N SER A 302 4.98 -9.44 -1.67
CA SER A 302 3.94 -9.59 -2.72
C SER A 302 3.59 -8.27 -3.42
N GLY A 303 3.05 -7.29 -2.70
CA GLY A 303 2.51 -6.05 -3.29
C GLY A 303 3.54 -5.13 -3.95
N ILE A 304 4.82 -5.18 -3.54
CA ILE A 304 5.89 -4.40 -4.19
C ILE A 304 6.37 -5.06 -5.49
N LYS A 305 6.13 -6.37 -5.68
CA LYS A 305 6.47 -7.08 -6.94
C LYS A 305 5.51 -6.76 -8.09
N SER A 306 4.24 -6.41 -7.82
CA SER A 306 3.27 -6.06 -8.86
C SER A 306 3.50 -4.68 -9.51
N LEU A 307 4.31 -3.81 -8.90
CA LEU A 307 4.81 -2.59 -9.53
C LEU A 307 5.72 -2.94 -10.72
N LEU A 308 5.12 -2.99 -11.92
CA LEU A 308 5.81 -3.20 -13.19
C LEU A 308 6.90 -2.15 -13.40
N LEU A 309 8.10 -2.60 -13.76
CA LEU A 309 9.24 -1.73 -14.06
C LEU A 309 9.38 -1.54 -15.57
N ALA A 310 9.77 -0.33 -15.97
CA ALA A 310 10.42 -0.10 -17.25
C ALA A 310 11.87 -0.61 -17.17
N GLU A 311 12.17 -1.70 -17.87
CA GLU A 311 13.52 -2.24 -17.90
C GLU A 311 14.47 -1.26 -18.61
N GLY A 312 15.71 -1.12 -18.11
CA GLY A 312 16.69 -0.15 -18.63
C GLY A 312 16.40 1.33 -18.33
N ALA A 313 15.25 1.70 -17.75
CA ALA A 313 14.91 3.11 -17.48
C ALA A 313 15.69 3.75 -16.30
N PHE A 314 16.38 2.95 -15.50
CA PHE A 314 17.21 3.41 -14.37
C PHE A 314 18.55 3.93 -14.91
N PHE A 315 19.05 5.06 -14.39
CA PHE A 315 20.30 5.69 -14.89
C PHE A 315 21.53 4.79 -14.73
N ASP A 316 21.53 3.92 -13.73
CA ASP A 316 22.57 2.96 -13.34
C ASP A 316 22.25 1.51 -13.78
N SER A 317 21.32 1.35 -14.73
CA SER A 317 21.01 0.04 -15.34
C SER A 317 22.19 -0.51 -16.15
N TYR A 318 22.28 -1.85 -16.26
CA TYR A 318 23.28 -2.55 -17.08
C TYR A 318 23.31 -2.03 -18.54
N THR A 319 22.14 -1.68 -19.08
CA THR A 319 21.99 -1.12 -20.43
C THR A 319 22.67 0.23 -20.65
N HIS A 320 23.07 0.93 -19.58
CA HIS A 320 23.81 2.20 -19.62
C HIS A 320 25.27 2.08 -19.13
N GLN A 321 25.77 0.87 -18.79
CA GLN A 321 27.11 0.65 -18.21
C GLN A 321 28.26 1.22 -19.07
N HIS A 322 28.08 1.29 -20.39
CA HIS A 322 29.10 1.76 -21.34
C HIS A 322 28.83 3.18 -21.90
N GLU A 323 27.85 3.92 -21.36
CA GLU A 323 27.55 5.26 -21.86
C GLU A 323 28.39 6.37 -21.20
N ASP A 324 28.83 7.32 -22.03
CA ASP A 324 29.69 8.44 -21.62
C ASP A 324 28.99 9.43 -20.65
N TYR A 325 29.67 9.73 -19.54
CA TYR A 325 29.38 10.83 -18.61
C TYR A 325 30.06 12.13 -19.07
N CYS A 326 29.75 13.28 -18.44
CA CYS A 326 30.52 14.50 -18.67
C CYS A 326 31.99 14.27 -18.26
N LEU A 327 32.91 14.74 -19.10
CA LEU A 327 34.34 14.65 -18.81
C LEU A 327 34.73 15.66 -17.72
N PRO A 328 35.83 15.43 -16.98
CA PRO A 328 36.42 16.45 -16.11
C PRO A 328 36.58 17.79 -16.84
N ASP A 329 36.39 18.86 -16.08
CA ASP A 329 36.44 20.27 -16.50
C ASP A 329 35.38 20.72 -17.53
N THR A 330 34.75 19.80 -18.27
CA THR A 330 33.62 20.12 -19.17
C THR A 330 32.32 20.43 -18.43
N ARG A 331 31.49 21.33 -18.99
CA ARG A 331 30.16 21.71 -18.47
C ARG A 331 30.15 22.20 -17.01
N THR A 332 31.31 22.59 -16.47
CA THR A 332 31.51 22.85 -15.03
C THR A 332 30.58 23.92 -14.46
N ASP A 333 30.38 25.03 -15.17
CA ASP A 333 29.46 26.10 -14.74
C ASP A 333 27.99 25.62 -14.72
N LEU A 334 27.57 24.82 -15.70
CA LEU A 334 26.22 24.26 -15.78
C LEU A 334 25.97 23.24 -14.67
N LEU A 335 26.91 22.31 -14.45
CA LEU A 335 26.81 21.31 -13.38
C LEU A 335 26.83 21.96 -11.98
N ARG A 336 27.60 23.04 -11.80
CA ARG A 336 27.57 23.86 -10.58
C ARG A 336 26.22 24.55 -10.40
N HIS A 337 25.66 25.15 -11.46
CA HIS A 337 24.35 25.80 -11.41
C HIS A 337 23.22 24.82 -11.05
N ILE A 338 23.20 23.63 -11.65
CA ILE A 338 22.25 22.55 -11.32
C ILE A 338 22.41 22.11 -9.86
N SER A 339 23.65 22.00 -9.38
CA SER A 339 23.92 21.63 -7.98
C SER A 339 23.42 22.69 -6.98
N THR A 340 23.60 23.98 -7.29
CA THR A 340 23.06 25.09 -6.49
C THR A 340 21.54 25.11 -6.50
N TRP A 341 20.90 24.94 -7.68
CA TRP A 341 19.44 24.89 -7.79
C TRP A 341 18.84 23.76 -6.94
N ALA A 342 19.45 22.56 -6.95
CA ALA A 342 18.97 21.41 -6.19
C ALA A 342 19.00 21.60 -4.66
N GLN A 343 19.74 22.59 -4.16
CA GLN A 343 19.80 22.99 -2.75
C GLN A 343 19.03 24.29 -2.45
N SER A 344 18.54 24.98 -3.49
CA SER A 344 17.77 26.23 -3.37
C SER A 344 16.32 25.99 -2.96
N GLN A 345 15.66 27.00 -2.38
CA GLN A 345 14.21 26.98 -2.13
C GLN A 345 13.37 27.44 -3.34
N ASP A 346 13.99 27.58 -4.52
CA ASP A 346 13.37 28.15 -5.72
C ASP A 346 12.50 27.12 -6.49
N GLN A 347 12.48 27.22 -7.83
CA GLN A 347 11.54 26.54 -8.71
C GLN A 347 11.64 25.01 -8.65
N LEU A 348 10.49 24.32 -8.73
CA LEU A 348 10.38 22.87 -8.56
C LEU A 348 11.13 22.06 -9.62
N ILE A 349 11.06 22.49 -10.88
CA ILE A 349 11.59 21.77 -12.04
C ILE A 349 12.77 22.54 -12.63
N PHE A 350 13.90 21.88 -12.90
CA PHE A 350 14.96 22.39 -13.77
C PHE A 350 14.84 21.73 -15.14
N TRP A 351 14.39 22.50 -16.13
CA TRP A 351 14.25 22.04 -17.50
C TRP A 351 15.49 22.39 -18.32
N LEU A 352 16.29 21.36 -18.62
CA LEU A 352 17.45 21.45 -19.51
C LEU A 352 17.03 21.03 -20.92
N ASN A 353 16.72 22.00 -21.79
CA ASN A 353 16.28 21.71 -23.14
C ASN A 353 17.35 21.95 -24.21
N GLY A 354 17.16 21.31 -25.36
CA GLY A 354 17.97 21.60 -26.53
C GLY A 354 17.82 20.61 -27.68
N MET A 355 18.40 20.93 -28.82
CA MET A 355 18.41 20.09 -30.03
C MET A 355 19.01 18.69 -29.80
N ALA A 356 18.78 17.78 -30.74
CA ALA A 356 19.40 16.46 -30.75
C ALA A 356 20.94 16.57 -30.67
N GLY A 357 21.60 15.64 -29.99
CA GLY A 357 23.07 15.58 -29.96
C GLY A 357 23.80 16.68 -29.18
N THR A 358 23.10 17.54 -28.45
CA THR A 358 23.69 18.62 -27.62
C THR A 358 24.28 18.14 -26.28
N GLY A 359 24.10 16.87 -25.91
CA GLY A 359 24.66 16.24 -24.70
C GLY A 359 23.70 16.07 -23.51
N LYS A 360 22.38 16.30 -23.69
CA LYS A 360 21.35 16.22 -22.63
C LYS A 360 21.48 14.97 -21.73
N SER A 361 21.44 13.77 -22.30
CA SER A 361 21.46 12.50 -21.56
C SER A 361 22.76 12.25 -20.80
N THR A 362 23.89 12.67 -21.38
CA THR A 362 25.21 12.66 -20.71
C THR A 362 25.22 13.58 -19.49
N ILE A 363 24.59 14.75 -19.58
CA ILE A 363 24.41 15.64 -18.43
C ILE A 363 23.45 15.00 -17.42
N ALA A 364 22.31 14.44 -17.85
CA ALA A 364 21.35 13.79 -16.96
C ALA A 364 21.93 12.62 -16.16
N ARG A 365 22.71 11.73 -16.79
CA ARG A 365 23.41 10.64 -16.06
C ARG A 365 24.47 11.17 -15.10
N THR A 366 25.21 12.22 -15.47
CA THR A 366 26.18 12.89 -14.57
C THR A 366 25.49 13.53 -13.37
N VAL A 367 24.35 14.19 -13.59
CA VAL A 367 23.52 14.80 -12.55
C VAL A 367 22.91 13.73 -11.63
N ALA A 368 22.37 12.64 -12.18
CA ALA A 368 21.87 11.50 -11.42
C ALA A 368 22.96 10.86 -10.54
N GLN A 369 24.14 10.56 -11.10
CA GLN A 369 25.26 10.00 -10.36
C GLN A 369 25.74 10.95 -9.25
N SER A 370 25.86 12.25 -9.53
CA SER A 370 26.22 13.27 -8.54
C SER A 370 25.24 13.29 -7.37
N PHE A 371 23.93 13.25 -7.64
CA PHE A 371 22.91 13.21 -6.59
C PHE A 371 22.77 11.83 -5.91
N GLN A 372 23.12 10.73 -6.57
CA GLN A 372 23.22 9.42 -5.91
C GLN A 372 24.38 9.41 -4.90
N ASN A 373 25.54 9.93 -5.29
CA ASN A 373 26.73 10.06 -4.41
C ASN A 373 26.48 11.02 -3.23
N GLN A 374 25.67 12.06 -3.42
CA GLN A 374 25.22 12.96 -2.34
C GLN A 374 24.09 12.38 -1.47
N GLY A 375 23.51 11.23 -1.83
CA GLY A 375 22.36 10.63 -1.14
C GLY A 375 21.01 11.31 -1.38
N LEU A 376 20.92 12.22 -2.35
CA LEU A 376 19.73 13.04 -2.66
C LEU A 376 18.84 12.45 -3.77
N LEU A 377 19.37 11.53 -4.61
CA LEU A 377 18.61 10.91 -5.69
C LEU A 377 17.58 9.91 -5.16
N GLY A 378 16.30 10.28 -5.26
CA GLY A 378 15.16 9.43 -4.93
C GLY A 378 14.78 8.45 -6.04
N ALA A 379 14.76 8.92 -7.30
CA ALA A 379 14.43 8.10 -8.47
C ALA A 379 14.97 8.68 -9.78
N SER A 380 15.06 7.83 -10.81
CA SER A 380 15.45 8.19 -12.17
C SER A 380 14.54 7.52 -13.22
N PHE A 381 14.29 8.19 -14.34
CA PHE A 381 13.63 7.59 -15.50
C PHE A 381 14.23 8.14 -16.81
N PHE A 382 14.81 7.27 -17.61
CA PHE A 382 15.40 7.58 -18.91
C PHE A 382 14.48 7.03 -20.00
N PHE A 383 13.64 7.91 -20.57
CA PHE A 383 12.83 7.59 -21.75
C PHE A 383 13.74 7.23 -22.93
N LYS A 384 13.22 6.42 -23.85
CA LYS A 384 13.92 6.14 -25.11
C LYS A 384 12.94 5.73 -26.20
N ARG A 385 12.91 6.50 -27.29
CA ARG A 385 11.85 6.40 -28.30
C ARG A 385 11.99 5.10 -29.07
N GLY A 386 10.89 4.34 -29.17
CA GLY A 386 10.89 3.03 -29.81
C GLY A 386 11.43 1.87 -28.95
N GLU A 387 11.86 2.08 -27.69
CA GLU A 387 12.10 0.96 -26.76
C GLU A 387 10.83 0.74 -25.90
N ALA A 388 9.92 -0.15 -26.30
CA ALA A 388 8.52 -0.25 -25.84
C ALA A 388 8.21 0.12 -24.37
N ASP A 389 8.88 -0.50 -23.39
CA ASP A 389 8.59 -0.27 -21.97
C ASP A 389 9.18 1.04 -21.42
N ARG A 390 10.02 1.74 -22.20
CA ARG A 390 10.65 3.06 -21.94
C ARG A 390 10.18 4.16 -22.89
N GLY A 391 9.59 3.79 -24.03
CA GLY A 391 9.12 4.70 -25.07
C GLY A 391 7.74 5.28 -24.77
N ASN A 392 6.98 4.75 -23.81
CA ASN A 392 5.68 5.30 -23.42
C ASN A 392 5.51 5.40 -21.91
N ALA A 393 4.49 6.14 -21.49
CA ALA A 393 4.25 6.46 -20.08
C ALA A 393 3.69 5.30 -19.23
N LYS A 394 3.31 4.15 -19.82
CA LYS A 394 2.53 3.08 -19.12
C LYS A 394 3.18 2.60 -17.81
N ARG A 395 4.52 2.53 -17.77
CA ARG A 395 5.31 2.10 -16.58
C ARG A 395 6.09 3.23 -15.91
N PHE A 396 5.86 4.49 -16.28
CA PHE A 396 6.61 5.64 -15.76
C PHE A 396 6.43 5.81 -14.25
N VAL A 397 5.19 5.92 -13.78
CA VAL A 397 4.88 6.14 -12.37
C VAL A 397 5.26 4.94 -11.51
N SER A 398 4.93 3.71 -11.92
CA SER A 398 5.27 2.50 -11.17
C SER A 398 6.79 2.32 -10.98
N THR A 399 7.58 2.71 -11.98
CA THR A 399 9.06 2.70 -11.94
C THR A 399 9.62 3.76 -10.98
N LEU A 400 9.04 4.96 -10.94
CA LEU A 400 9.42 6.01 -9.98
C LEU A 400 9.02 5.63 -8.55
N ALA A 401 7.79 5.16 -8.35
CA ALA A 401 7.27 4.76 -7.04
C ALA A 401 8.13 3.63 -6.43
N ARG A 402 8.47 2.60 -7.21
CA ARG A 402 9.32 1.49 -6.75
C ARG A 402 10.74 1.93 -6.36
N GLN A 403 11.34 2.89 -7.07
CA GLN A 403 12.62 3.50 -6.66
C GLN A 403 12.49 4.30 -5.36
N LEU A 404 11.46 5.13 -5.24
CA LEU A 404 11.22 5.94 -4.04
C LEU A 404 10.97 5.10 -2.79
N ILE A 405 10.28 3.96 -2.90
CA ILE A 405 10.09 3.01 -1.77
C ILE A 405 11.43 2.40 -1.31
N ILE A 406 12.33 2.08 -2.24
CA ILE A 406 13.65 1.51 -1.92
C ILE A 406 14.50 2.52 -1.12
N LYS A 407 14.42 3.81 -1.46
CA LYS A 407 15.11 4.90 -0.75
C LYS A 407 14.41 5.30 0.56
N HIS A 408 13.08 5.47 0.52
CA HIS A 408 12.26 5.96 1.63
C HIS A 408 11.18 4.93 1.98
N ARG A 409 11.57 3.88 2.72
CA ARG A 409 10.71 2.72 3.06
C ARG A 409 9.37 3.06 3.71
N GLN A 410 9.23 4.24 4.32
CA GLN A 410 7.96 4.76 4.84
C GLN A 410 6.87 4.89 3.76
N LEU A 411 7.24 5.26 2.53
CA LEU A 411 6.35 5.26 1.37
C LEU A 411 5.85 3.85 1.02
N GLY A 412 6.59 2.81 1.40
CA GLY A 412 6.24 1.42 1.14
C GLY A 412 4.89 1.02 1.74
N PHE A 413 4.52 1.55 2.91
CA PHE A 413 3.21 1.28 3.52
C PHE A 413 2.08 1.95 2.73
N ASP A 414 2.18 3.26 2.46
CA ASP A 414 1.14 3.97 1.72
C ASP A 414 0.98 3.50 0.27
N VAL A 415 2.08 3.13 -0.41
CA VAL A 415 2.00 2.57 -1.77
C VAL A 415 1.52 1.11 -1.75
N PHE A 416 1.95 0.29 -0.78
CA PHE A 416 1.40 -1.07 -0.63
C PHE A 416 -0.11 -1.00 -0.40
N ASN A 417 -0.56 -0.15 0.53
CA ASN A 417 -1.98 0.09 0.77
C ASN A 417 -2.66 0.56 -0.52
N ALA A 418 -2.08 1.51 -1.27
CA ALA A 418 -2.66 2.00 -2.53
C ALA A 418 -2.82 0.92 -3.62
N ILE A 419 -2.03 -0.16 -3.56
CA ILE A 419 -2.09 -1.33 -4.46
C ILE A 419 -3.03 -2.41 -3.92
N GLU A 420 -2.99 -2.70 -2.61
CA GLU A 420 -3.91 -3.64 -1.95
C GLU A 420 -5.37 -3.18 -2.08
N ASN A 421 -5.60 -1.87 -1.95
CA ASN A 421 -6.89 -1.22 -2.14
C ASN A 421 -7.30 -1.02 -3.62
N ASP A 422 -6.39 -1.24 -4.58
CA ASP A 422 -6.65 -1.04 -6.00
C ASP A 422 -5.62 -1.83 -6.84
N SER A 423 -5.81 -3.14 -6.96
CA SER A 423 -4.88 -4.06 -7.66
C SER A 423 -4.52 -3.59 -9.07
N ASP A 424 -5.49 -2.97 -9.73
CA ASP A 424 -5.41 -2.55 -11.12
C ASP A 424 -4.75 -1.17 -11.27
N VAL A 425 -4.35 -0.50 -10.16
CA VAL A 425 -3.78 0.85 -10.18
C VAL A 425 -2.60 0.97 -11.15
N VAL A 426 -1.75 -0.05 -11.23
CA VAL A 426 -0.56 -0.10 -12.11
C VAL A 426 -0.93 -0.11 -13.61
N PHE A 427 -2.17 -0.47 -13.94
CA PHE A 427 -2.70 -0.51 -15.31
C PHE A 427 -3.64 0.67 -15.64
N LYS A 428 -3.95 1.52 -14.66
CA LYS A 428 -4.83 2.69 -14.85
C LYS A 428 -4.09 3.86 -15.51
N SER A 429 -4.87 4.86 -15.91
CA SER A 429 -4.35 6.09 -16.53
C SER A 429 -3.31 6.77 -15.63
N LEU A 430 -2.39 7.49 -16.29
CA LEU A 430 -1.18 8.02 -15.66
C LEU A 430 -1.47 8.95 -14.48
N ASP A 431 -2.56 9.71 -14.55
CA ASP A 431 -3.05 10.60 -13.49
C ASP A 431 -3.49 9.83 -12.24
N ILE A 432 -4.23 8.72 -12.40
CA ILE A 432 -4.66 7.86 -11.30
C ILE A 432 -3.47 7.14 -10.68
N GLN A 433 -2.55 6.62 -11.51
CA GLN A 433 -1.29 6.06 -11.05
C GLN A 433 -0.52 7.10 -10.22
N PHE A 434 -0.32 8.30 -10.77
CA PHE A 434 0.45 9.36 -10.14
C PHE A 434 -0.15 9.80 -8.81
N GLU A 435 -1.46 9.97 -8.75
CA GLU A 435 -2.15 10.42 -7.53
C GLU A 435 -1.99 9.40 -6.39
N LYS A 436 -2.21 8.12 -6.68
CA LYS A 436 -2.20 7.03 -5.69
C LYS A 436 -0.80 6.54 -5.31
N LEU A 437 0.12 6.46 -6.26
CA LEU A 437 1.44 5.83 -6.08
C LEU A 437 2.57 6.82 -5.80
N LEU A 438 2.37 8.12 -6.06
CA LEU A 438 3.35 9.18 -5.81
C LEU A 438 2.79 10.30 -4.93
N TYR A 439 1.76 11.01 -5.39
CA TYR A 439 1.30 12.25 -4.76
C TYR A 439 0.81 12.03 -3.31
N GLN A 440 -0.17 11.15 -3.10
CA GLN A 440 -0.72 10.89 -1.77
C GLN A 440 0.31 10.27 -0.79
N PRO A 441 1.15 9.27 -1.17
CA PRO A 441 2.23 8.79 -0.31
C PRO A 441 3.25 9.87 0.07
N LEU A 442 3.71 10.69 -0.89
CA LEU A 442 4.66 11.77 -0.62
C LEU A 442 4.03 12.87 0.28
N GLN A 443 2.74 13.17 0.11
CA GLN A 443 2.03 14.13 0.96
C GLN A 443 1.92 13.66 2.44
N LYS A 444 1.89 12.35 2.69
CA LYS A 444 1.77 11.76 4.04
C LYS A 444 3.09 11.63 4.82
N LEU A 445 4.26 11.87 4.20
CA LEU A 445 5.58 11.78 4.83
C LEU A 445 5.76 12.80 5.98
N SER A 446 5.26 12.46 7.15
CA SER A 446 5.35 13.26 8.37
C SER A 446 6.70 13.00 9.05
N THR A 447 7.64 13.92 8.83
CA THR A 447 9.01 13.78 9.34
C THR A 447 9.46 15.03 10.12
N SER A 448 10.28 14.81 11.15
CA SER A 448 10.81 15.85 12.04
C SER A 448 12.05 16.59 11.49
N GLN A 449 12.43 16.28 10.25
CA GLN A 449 13.56 16.84 9.52
C GLN A 449 13.16 17.00 8.04
N SER A 450 13.61 18.07 7.39
CA SER A 450 13.31 18.31 5.97
C SER A 450 14.04 17.31 5.07
N ILE A 451 13.35 16.27 4.60
CA ILE A 451 13.89 15.34 3.60
C ILE A 451 13.84 16.02 2.21
N THR A 452 14.99 16.14 1.56
CA THR A 452 15.09 16.48 0.14
C THR A 452 15.01 15.21 -0.71
N ILE A 453 14.19 15.23 -1.76
CA ILE A 453 14.02 14.12 -2.70
C ILE A 453 14.17 14.68 -4.12
N LEU A 454 15.19 14.22 -4.86
CA LEU A 454 15.42 14.62 -6.24
C LEU A 454 15.07 13.50 -7.22
N ILE A 455 14.31 13.84 -8.26
CA ILE A 455 13.93 12.95 -9.37
C ILE A 455 14.63 13.42 -10.65
N VAL A 456 15.26 12.49 -11.38
CA VAL A 456 15.86 12.77 -12.70
C VAL A 456 15.01 12.14 -13.80
N ILE A 457 14.62 12.94 -14.80
CA ILE A 457 13.87 12.50 -15.98
C ILE A 457 14.66 12.93 -17.21
N ASP A 458 15.05 11.98 -18.06
CA ASP A 458 15.76 12.27 -19.30
C ASP A 458 14.90 12.03 -20.53
N ALA A 459 15.06 12.90 -21.53
CA ALA A 459 14.44 12.81 -22.86
C ALA A 459 12.91 12.67 -22.86
N LEU A 460 12.17 13.58 -22.20
CA LEU A 460 10.70 13.52 -22.17
C LEU A 460 10.05 13.57 -23.59
N ASP A 461 10.71 14.19 -24.57
CA ASP A 461 10.33 14.17 -25.99
C ASP A 461 10.37 12.77 -26.63
N GLU A 462 11.11 11.84 -26.02
CA GLU A 462 11.18 10.43 -26.44
C GLU A 462 10.07 9.56 -25.83
N CYS A 463 9.12 10.15 -25.09
CA CYS A 463 7.86 9.52 -24.75
C CYS A 463 6.85 9.67 -25.90
N ASP A 464 6.41 8.56 -26.46
CA ASP A 464 5.31 8.46 -27.41
C ASP A 464 4.00 9.06 -26.82
N GLY A 465 3.28 9.81 -27.65
CA GLY A 465 1.99 10.41 -27.31
C GLY A 465 2.08 11.83 -26.71
N ASP A 466 1.83 12.85 -27.53
CA ASP A 466 1.76 14.29 -27.17
C ASP A 466 0.89 14.60 -25.94
N LYS A 467 -0.13 13.78 -25.70
CA LYS A 467 -1.05 13.89 -24.55
C LYS A 467 -0.39 13.42 -23.26
N ASP A 468 0.36 12.33 -23.32
CA ASP A 468 1.03 11.73 -22.16
C ASP A 468 2.24 12.57 -21.75
N GLN A 469 3.01 13.11 -22.71
CA GLN A 469 4.04 14.13 -22.45
C GLN A 469 3.48 15.32 -21.64
N GLN A 470 2.32 15.86 -22.05
CA GLN A 470 1.65 16.95 -21.33
C GLN A 470 1.08 16.50 -19.97
N LEU A 471 0.58 15.27 -19.86
CA LEU A 471 0.03 14.73 -18.62
C LEU A 471 1.13 14.51 -17.57
N ILE A 472 2.30 14.00 -17.98
CA ILE A 472 3.51 13.92 -17.14
C ILE A 472 3.83 15.30 -16.56
N LEU A 473 3.93 16.34 -17.40
CA LEU A 473 4.26 17.69 -16.94
C LEU A 473 3.21 18.27 -15.99
N ASN A 474 1.91 18.11 -16.28
CA ASN A 474 0.83 18.53 -15.38
C ASN A 474 0.95 17.85 -14.01
N CYS A 475 1.24 16.56 -13.99
CA CYS A 475 1.41 15.79 -12.76
C CYS A 475 2.65 16.23 -11.97
N LEU A 476 3.81 16.37 -12.64
CA LEU A 476 5.05 16.85 -12.01
C LEU A 476 4.84 18.24 -11.39
N PHE A 477 4.17 19.16 -12.09
CA PHE A 477 3.85 20.47 -11.53
C PHE A 477 2.93 20.40 -10.29
N LYS A 478 2.01 19.43 -10.21
CA LYS A 478 1.18 19.22 -9.01
C LYS A 478 2.02 18.90 -7.75
N MET A 479 3.22 18.32 -7.89
CA MET A 479 4.11 18.07 -6.74
C MET A 479 4.47 19.35 -5.96
N GLN A 480 4.32 20.54 -6.54
CA GLN A 480 4.57 21.82 -5.84
C GLN A 480 3.64 22.05 -4.62
N GLU A 481 2.54 21.31 -4.53
CA GLU A 481 1.57 21.36 -3.42
C GLU A 481 2.04 20.58 -2.19
N ILE A 482 3.03 19.69 -2.36
CA ILE A 482 3.55 18.79 -1.33
C ILE A 482 4.51 19.56 -0.42
N LYS A 483 4.14 19.72 0.86
CA LYS A 483 4.92 20.46 1.88
C LYS A 483 5.62 19.58 2.91
N SER A 484 5.39 18.27 2.85
CA SER A 484 5.98 17.23 3.71
C SER A 484 7.45 16.94 3.38
N VAL A 485 7.85 17.15 2.12
CA VAL A 485 9.19 16.85 1.60
C VAL A 485 9.63 17.94 0.62
N HIS A 486 10.94 18.19 0.54
CA HIS A 486 11.52 19.15 -0.40
C HIS A 486 11.80 18.44 -1.74
N LEU A 487 10.82 18.46 -2.64
CA LEU A 487 10.91 17.83 -3.96
C LEU A 487 11.64 18.72 -4.98
N ARG A 488 12.45 18.07 -5.82
CA ARG A 488 13.17 18.68 -6.96
C ARG A 488 13.11 17.74 -8.15
N VAL A 489 12.86 18.27 -9.35
CA VAL A 489 12.80 17.47 -10.59
C VAL A 489 13.78 18.05 -11.62
N PHE A 490 14.82 17.31 -11.97
CA PHE A 490 15.68 17.65 -13.09
C PHE A 490 15.16 16.94 -14.34
N LEU A 491 14.83 17.69 -15.40
CA LEU A 491 14.16 17.18 -16.59
C LEU A 491 14.89 17.62 -17.86
N THR A 492 15.19 16.70 -18.77
CA THR A 492 15.72 17.06 -20.11
C THR A 492 14.71 16.80 -21.23
N SER A 493 14.75 17.61 -22.29
CA SER A 493 14.02 17.30 -23.53
C SER A 493 14.52 18.07 -24.78
N ARG A 494 14.07 17.68 -25.97
CA ARG A 494 13.92 18.60 -27.11
C ARG A 494 12.79 19.61 -26.82
N PRO A 495 12.86 20.85 -27.33
CA PRO A 495 11.80 21.85 -27.17
C PRO A 495 10.64 21.64 -28.17
N GLU A 496 10.06 20.44 -28.18
CA GLU A 496 8.94 20.08 -29.06
C GLU A 496 7.61 20.66 -28.58
N LEU A 497 6.62 20.79 -29.49
CA LEU A 497 5.37 21.50 -29.22
C LEU A 497 4.59 20.99 -27.98
N PRO A 498 4.44 19.68 -27.73
CA PRO A 498 3.67 19.21 -26.56
C PRO A 498 4.39 19.55 -25.26
N VAL A 499 5.71 19.38 -25.21
CA VAL A 499 6.56 19.70 -24.05
C VAL A 499 6.54 21.20 -23.76
N ARG A 500 6.74 22.05 -24.78
CA ARG A 500 6.65 23.53 -24.65
C ARG A 500 5.29 23.94 -24.12
N ASN A 501 4.21 23.45 -24.72
CA ASN A 501 2.83 23.70 -24.29
C ASN A 501 2.54 23.17 -22.86
N GLY A 502 3.35 22.26 -22.31
CA GLY A 502 3.29 21.86 -20.90
C GLY A 502 3.98 22.87 -19.98
N PHE A 503 5.19 23.30 -20.31
CA PHE A 503 5.96 24.29 -19.53
C PHE A 503 5.36 25.70 -19.57
N ASP A 504 4.84 26.14 -20.71
CA ASP A 504 4.22 27.47 -20.87
C ASP A 504 2.97 27.67 -19.97
N LYS A 505 2.34 26.58 -19.52
CA LYS A 505 1.19 26.60 -18.59
C LYS A 505 1.56 26.89 -17.14
N ASN A 506 2.78 26.60 -16.69
CA ASN A 506 3.20 26.85 -15.31
C ASN A 506 4.67 27.34 -15.23
N LYS A 507 4.84 28.59 -14.77
CA LYS A 507 6.14 29.28 -14.66
C LYS A 507 7.01 28.83 -13.46
N ASN A 508 6.60 27.82 -12.70
CA ASN A 508 7.38 27.24 -11.60
C ASN A 508 8.48 26.28 -12.08
N HIS A 509 9.23 26.68 -13.11
CA HIS A 509 10.34 25.91 -13.67
C HIS A 509 11.51 26.81 -14.06
N HIS A 510 12.73 26.39 -13.76
CA HIS A 510 13.93 26.96 -14.34
C HIS A 510 14.08 26.43 -15.77
N ASN A 511 14.50 27.27 -16.72
CA ASN A 511 14.66 26.91 -18.13
C ASN A 511 16.08 27.25 -18.59
N LEU A 512 16.81 26.27 -19.15
CA LEU A 512 18.13 26.49 -19.72
C LEU A 512 18.22 25.79 -21.09
N ILE A 513 18.59 26.56 -22.12
CA ILE A 513 18.67 26.12 -23.52
C ILE A 513 20.14 25.87 -23.89
N LEU A 514 20.49 24.61 -24.21
CA LEU A 514 21.90 24.21 -24.40
C LEU A 514 22.60 24.91 -25.58
N GLN A 515 21.87 25.34 -26.62
CA GLN A 515 22.43 26.08 -27.77
C GLN A 515 22.62 27.57 -27.50
N GLU A 516 22.01 28.12 -26.44
CA GLU A 516 22.15 29.54 -26.06
C GLU A 516 23.32 29.77 -25.09
N LEU A 517 24.00 28.70 -24.67
CA LEU A 517 25.27 28.80 -23.94
C LEU A 517 26.33 29.53 -24.80
N PRO A 518 27.23 30.33 -24.20
CA PRO A 518 28.23 31.09 -24.95
C PRO A 518 29.07 30.17 -25.85
N LYS A 519 29.24 30.56 -27.12
CA LYS A 519 29.97 29.73 -28.11
C LYS A 519 31.35 29.30 -27.62
N SER A 520 32.06 30.17 -26.89
CA SER A 520 33.37 29.87 -26.28
C SER A 520 33.35 28.75 -25.25
N VAL A 521 32.25 28.58 -24.50
CA VAL A 521 32.07 27.47 -23.55
C VAL A 521 31.80 26.17 -24.30
N ILE A 522 30.94 26.21 -25.32
CA ILE A 522 30.66 25.05 -26.19
C ILE A 522 31.95 24.62 -26.92
N GLU A 523 32.72 25.57 -27.45
CA GLU A 523 34.01 25.32 -28.09
C GLU A 523 35.01 24.68 -27.13
N HIS A 524 35.14 25.20 -25.91
CA HIS A 524 36.03 24.67 -24.88
C HIS A 524 35.65 23.24 -24.47
N ASP A 525 34.38 22.98 -24.19
CA ASP A 525 33.90 21.64 -23.82
C ASP A 525 34.10 20.61 -24.96
N ILE A 526 33.87 21.02 -26.22
CA ILE A 526 34.09 20.16 -27.41
C ILE A 526 35.59 19.90 -27.63
N ARG A 527 36.44 20.91 -27.43
CA ARG A 527 37.90 20.82 -27.52
C ARG A 527 38.47 19.84 -26.51
N LEU A 528 38.11 19.97 -25.23
CA LEU A 528 38.48 19.02 -24.18
C LEU A 528 38.00 17.59 -24.48
N PHE A 529 36.79 17.45 -25.07
CA PHE A 529 36.28 16.15 -25.49
C PHE A 529 37.14 15.51 -26.59
N PHE A 530 37.47 16.25 -27.66
CA PHE A 530 38.36 15.76 -28.71
C PHE A 530 39.76 15.45 -28.18
N GLU A 531 40.36 16.34 -27.39
CA GLU A 531 41.68 16.12 -26.79
C GLU A 531 41.68 14.84 -25.93
N SER A 532 40.70 14.65 -25.06
CA SER A 532 40.56 13.46 -24.21
C SER A 532 40.39 12.17 -25.01
N LYS A 533 39.45 12.15 -25.97
CA LYS A 533 39.12 10.93 -26.75
C LYS A 533 40.18 10.59 -27.79
N LEU A 534 40.76 11.57 -28.46
CA LEU A 534 41.85 11.34 -29.42
C LEU A 534 43.15 10.95 -28.68
N LEU A 535 43.44 11.49 -27.49
CA LEU A 535 44.55 11.01 -26.66
C LEU A 535 44.36 9.56 -26.21
N ALA A 536 43.13 9.11 -25.95
CA ALA A 536 42.84 7.71 -25.67
C ALA A 536 43.12 6.82 -26.89
N ILE A 537 42.69 7.24 -28.09
CA ILE A 537 42.95 6.53 -29.36
C ILE A 537 44.45 6.50 -29.68
N GLN A 538 45.17 7.61 -29.49
CA GLN A 538 46.62 7.69 -29.66
C GLN A 538 47.34 6.62 -28.82
N LYS A 539 46.92 6.46 -27.56
CA LYS A 539 47.49 5.49 -26.61
C LYS A 539 47.10 4.04 -26.95
N GLU A 540 45.82 3.76 -27.23
CA GLU A 540 45.38 2.40 -27.59
C GLU A 540 46.05 1.92 -28.89
N ARG A 541 46.21 2.82 -29.87
CA ARG A 541 46.72 2.50 -31.21
C ARG A 541 48.22 2.73 -31.38
N SER A 542 48.92 3.20 -30.35
CA SER A 542 50.37 3.51 -30.36
C SER A 542 50.79 4.46 -31.51
N LEU A 543 50.03 5.53 -31.70
CA LEU A 543 50.31 6.57 -32.70
C LEU A 543 51.42 7.52 -32.23
N SER A 544 51.92 8.40 -33.11
CA SER A 544 52.98 9.35 -32.72
C SER A 544 52.48 10.34 -31.66
N PRO A 545 53.35 10.81 -30.74
CA PRO A 545 52.97 11.77 -29.69
C PRO A 545 52.39 13.08 -30.22
N GLU A 546 52.75 13.46 -31.45
CA GLU A 546 52.29 14.67 -32.14
C GLU A 546 50.92 14.50 -32.81
N TRP A 547 50.43 13.27 -32.99
CA TRP A 547 49.11 13.00 -33.57
C TRP A 547 47.99 13.34 -32.56
N PRO A 548 46.88 13.99 -32.97
CA PRO A 548 46.53 14.40 -34.34
C PRO A 548 47.09 15.76 -34.79
N GLY A 549 47.67 16.53 -33.86
CA GLY A 549 48.12 17.91 -34.06
C GLY A 549 47.00 18.93 -33.79
N SER A 550 47.34 20.04 -33.14
CA SER A 550 46.38 21.07 -32.72
C SER A 550 45.54 21.63 -33.87
N GLU A 551 46.14 21.90 -35.03
CA GLU A 551 45.43 22.40 -36.22
C GLU A 551 44.29 21.47 -36.68
N LYS A 552 44.44 20.15 -36.50
CA LYS A 552 43.37 19.18 -36.82
C LYS A 552 42.27 19.19 -35.76
N ILE A 553 42.63 19.37 -34.48
CA ILE A 553 41.67 19.54 -33.40
C ILE A 553 40.85 20.83 -33.61
N GLU A 554 41.46 21.96 -33.96
CA GLU A 554 40.75 23.21 -34.27
C GLU A 554 39.70 23.00 -35.39
N LYS A 555 40.07 22.30 -36.47
CA LYS A 555 39.15 21.98 -37.57
C LYS A 555 38.01 21.08 -37.12
N LEU A 556 38.29 20.03 -36.35
CA LEU A 556 37.27 19.16 -35.79
C LEU A 556 36.32 19.90 -34.84
N VAL A 557 36.83 20.78 -33.97
CA VAL A 557 36.04 21.63 -33.08
C VAL A 557 35.15 22.57 -33.88
N ALA A 558 35.69 23.24 -34.91
CA ALA A 558 34.92 24.11 -35.78
C ALA A 558 33.83 23.40 -36.59
N MET A 559 34.06 22.14 -36.99
CA MET A 559 33.04 21.28 -37.62
C MET A 559 31.97 20.79 -36.63
N ALA A 560 32.34 20.60 -35.36
CA ALA A 560 31.48 20.00 -34.35
C ALA A 560 30.50 20.96 -33.67
N ILE A 561 30.80 22.26 -33.56
CA ILE A 561 29.93 23.21 -32.85
C ILE A 561 28.55 23.32 -33.54
N PRO A 562 27.41 23.19 -32.84
CA PRO A 562 27.22 22.97 -31.39
C PRO A 562 26.93 21.50 -30.97
N LEU A 563 27.10 20.54 -31.89
CA LEU A 563 26.68 19.15 -31.80
C LEU A 563 27.77 18.23 -31.20
N PHE A 564 27.65 17.92 -29.91
CA PHE A 564 28.48 16.89 -29.25
C PHE A 564 28.35 15.51 -29.89
N ILE A 565 27.21 15.18 -30.50
CA ILE A 565 27.05 13.92 -31.25
C ILE A 565 28.02 13.82 -32.42
N PHE A 566 28.35 14.93 -33.10
CA PHE A 566 29.37 14.92 -34.15
C PHE A 566 30.72 14.51 -33.55
N ALA A 567 31.17 15.23 -32.51
CA ALA A 567 32.45 14.93 -31.86
C ALA A 567 32.55 13.50 -31.34
N ALA A 568 31.49 12.98 -30.68
CA ALA A 568 31.45 11.62 -30.16
C ALA A 568 31.46 10.55 -31.27
N THR A 569 30.65 10.73 -32.32
CA THR A 569 30.56 9.77 -33.43
C THR A 569 31.88 9.74 -34.22
N ILE A 570 32.46 10.91 -34.51
CA ILE A 570 33.74 11.05 -35.20
C ILE A 570 34.90 10.44 -34.39
N CYS A 571 34.93 10.61 -33.06
CA CYS A 571 35.94 9.95 -32.23
C CYS A 571 35.82 8.42 -32.32
N ARG A 572 34.61 7.85 -32.27
CA ARG A 572 34.40 6.40 -32.41
C ARG A 572 34.85 5.91 -33.79
N PHE A 573 34.45 6.60 -34.86
CA PHE A 573 34.83 6.33 -36.25
C PHE A 573 36.35 6.35 -36.50
N VAL A 574 37.05 7.34 -35.94
CA VAL A 574 38.52 7.42 -36.00
C VAL A 574 39.19 6.31 -35.17
N GLY A 575 38.53 5.84 -34.11
CA GLY A 575 39.00 4.73 -33.27
C GLY A 575 38.87 3.33 -33.91
N GLU A 576 37.87 3.11 -34.76
CA GLU A 576 37.46 1.80 -35.34
C GLU A 576 38.62 0.86 -35.69
N ARG A 577 38.75 -0.25 -34.96
CA ARG A 577 39.94 -1.13 -34.98
C ARG A 577 40.36 -1.62 -36.36
N LYS A 578 39.39 -1.83 -37.26
CA LYS A 578 39.55 -2.27 -38.66
C LYS A 578 40.37 -1.30 -39.52
N TRP A 579 40.42 -0.02 -39.16
CA TRP A 579 41.00 1.05 -39.98
C TRP A 579 42.18 1.76 -39.29
N ARG A 580 42.94 2.55 -40.06
CA ARG A 580 43.99 3.44 -39.54
C ARG A 580 43.39 4.80 -39.11
N PRO A 581 43.55 5.23 -37.85
CA PRO A 581 42.99 6.50 -37.35
C PRO A 581 43.38 7.73 -38.16
N GLU A 582 44.62 7.78 -38.66
CA GLU A 582 45.12 8.88 -39.48
C GLU A 582 44.36 8.99 -40.80
N GLN A 583 44.09 7.86 -41.47
CA GLN A 583 43.36 7.82 -42.73
C GLN A 583 41.88 8.17 -42.55
N GLN A 584 41.24 7.70 -41.47
CA GLN A 584 39.85 8.06 -41.19
C GLN A 584 39.69 9.55 -40.84
N LEU A 585 40.62 10.10 -40.05
CA LEU A 585 40.66 11.53 -39.74
C LEU A 585 40.81 12.38 -41.02
N GLU A 586 41.70 12.00 -41.94
CA GLU A 586 41.82 12.70 -43.23
C GLU A 586 40.54 12.63 -44.07
N LYS A 587 39.84 11.48 -44.15
CA LYS A 587 38.56 11.41 -44.90
C LYS A 587 37.55 12.44 -44.38
N ILE A 588 37.41 12.55 -43.06
CA ILE A 588 36.49 13.49 -42.41
C ILE A 588 36.87 14.94 -42.76
N LEU A 589 38.14 15.30 -42.54
CA LEU A 589 38.62 16.66 -42.79
C LEU A 589 38.50 17.09 -44.26
N ASN A 590 38.70 16.16 -45.21
CA ASN A 590 38.54 16.43 -46.63
C ASN A 590 37.05 16.50 -47.05
N SER A 591 36.17 15.69 -46.45
CA SER A 591 34.72 15.72 -46.73
C SER A 591 34.02 17.04 -46.36
N ALA A 592 34.65 17.86 -45.50
CA ALA A 592 34.15 19.18 -45.11
C ALA A 592 34.08 20.21 -46.26
N SER A 593 34.73 19.92 -47.40
CA SER A 593 34.97 20.90 -48.48
C SER A 593 33.74 21.26 -49.31
N THR A 594 32.68 20.43 -49.30
CA THR A 594 31.48 20.60 -50.14
C THR A 594 30.33 21.26 -49.36
N SER A 595 30.32 22.60 -49.36
CA SER A 595 29.49 23.42 -48.49
C SER A 595 28.05 23.67 -48.99
N SER A 596 27.14 22.72 -48.74
CA SER A 596 25.69 23.01 -48.72
C SER A 596 24.84 22.07 -47.85
N GLU A 597 25.39 20.95 -47.36
CA GLU A 597 24.60 19.89 -46.71
C GLU A 597 24.19 20.18 -45.26
N ASP A 598 23.10 19.49 -44.87
CA ASP A 598 22.46 19.43 -43.56
C ASP A 598 23.43 19.06 -42.42
N GLU A 599 23.20 19.55 -41.21
CA GLU A 599 24.06 19.28 -40.04
C GLU A 599 24.14 17.78 -39.70
N MET A 600 23.04 17.04 -39.92
CA MET A 600 23.02 15.59 -39.72
C MET A 600 23.77 14.85 -40.84
N ALA A 601 23.69 15.34 -42.09
CA ALA A 601 24.42 14.75 -43.21
C ALA A 601 25.94 14.84 -43.00
N ARG A 602 26.45 15.98 -42.50
CA ARG A 602 27.89 16.11 -42.14
C ARG A 602 28.35 15.10 -41.10
N THR A 603 27.45 14.65 -40.22
CA THR A 603 27.75 13.64 -39.19
C THR A 603 27.76 12.21 -39.78
N TYR A 604 26.80 11.87 -40.64
CA TYR A 604 26.54 10.48 -41.05
C TYR A 604 26.96 10.12 -42.48
N THR A 605 27.00 11.07 -43.42
CA THR A 605 27.47 10.82 -44.80
C THR A 605 28.89 10.21 -44.84
N PRO A 606 29.90 10.67 -44.05
CA PRO A 606 31.24 10.06 -44.02
C PRO A 606 31.26 8.60 -43.51
N ILE A 607 30.21 8.19 -42.78
CA ILE A 607 30.08 6.84 -42.19
C ILE A 607 29.37 5.91 -43.17
N LEU A 608 28.20 6.32 -43.65
CA LEU A 608 27.41 5.58 -44.63
C LEU A 608 28.16 5.36 -45.94
N SER A 609 28.98 6.34 -46.37
CA SER A 609 29.82 6.22 -47.57
C SER A 609 30.97 5.20 -47.45
N GLN A 610 31.32 4.72 -46.25
CA GLN A 610 32.23 3.57 -46.13
C GLN A 610 31.65 2.33 -46.84
N LEU A 611 30.34 2.10 -46.74
CA LEU A 611 29.69 0.90 -47.28
C LEU A 611 29.77 0.81 -48.81
N LEU A 612 29.92 1.95 -49.49
CA LEU A 612 29.98 2.04 -50.96
C LEU A 612 31.41 2.28 -51.48
N ALA A 613 32.42 2.23 -50.61
CA ALA A 613 33.79 2.59 -50.95
C ALA A 613 34.45 1.55 -51.88
N GLY A 614 34.36 1.79 -53.19
CA GLY A 614 34.90 0.93 -54.24
C GLY A 614 33.87 0.00 -54.91
N ALA A 615 32.60 0.10 -54.52
CA ALA A 615 31.51 -0.64 -55.16
C ALA A 615 31.14 -0.06 -56.54
N ASN A 616 30.73 -0.92 -57.47
CA ASN A 616 30.10 -0.52 -58.72
C ASN A 616 28.60 -0.15 -58.53
N GLU A 617 27.88 0.22 -59.59
CA GLU A 617 26.48 0.65 -59.50
C GLU A 617 25.51 -0.46 -59.04
N GLU A 618 25.72 -1.70 -59.50
CA GLU A 618 24.90 -2.86 -59.15
C GLU A 618 25.18 -3.33 -57.71
N GLU A 619 26.47 -3.40 -57.33
CA GLU A 619 26.90 -3.63 -55.95
C GLU A 619 26.37 -2.55 -55.01
N THR A 620 26.40 -1.28 -55.42
CA THR A 620 25.86 -0.15 -54.66
C THR A 620 24.36 -0.30 -54.41
N HIS A 621 23.60 -0.74 -55.42
CA HIS A 621 22.17 -0.99 -55.27
C HIS A 621 21.89 -2.16 -54.31
N GLN A 622 22.63 -3.26 -54.43
CA GLN A 622 22.49 -4.42 -53.55
C GLN A 622 22.88 -4.10 -52.09
N LEU A 623 24.01 -3.45 -51.85
CA LEU A 623 24.47 -3.06 -50.51
C LEU A 623 23.51 -2.09 -49.82
N LYS A 624 22.90 -1.15 -50.57
CA LYS A 624 21.83 -0.30 -50.04
C LYS A 624 20.58 -1.08 -49.66
N LYS A 625 20.17 -2.05 -50.49
CA LYS A 625 19.02 -2.92 -50.20
C LYS A 625 19.26 -3.75 -48.93
N GLU A 626 20.43 -4.36 -48.78
CA GLU A 626 20.82 -5.12 -47.59
C GLU A 626 20.86 -4.24 -46.33
N PHE A 627 21.43 -3.02 -46.44
CA PHE A 627 21.39 -2.01 -45.38
C PHE A 627 19.95 -1.65 -44.96
N GLN A 628 19.04 -1.46 -45.92
CA GLN A 628 17.61 -1.20 -45.67
C GLN A 628 16.83 -2.39 -45.08
N HIS A 629 17.39 -3.61 -45.11
CA HIS A 629 16.80 -4.79 -44.46
C HIS A 629 17.37 -4.97 -43.05
N ILE A 630 18.69 -4.92 -42.89
CA ILE A 630 19.36 -5.17 -41.60
C ILE A 630 19.32 -3.92 -40.72
N ILE A 631 19.95 -2.82 -41.15
CA ILE A 631 20.00 -1.57 -40.38
C ILE A 631 18.61 -0.91 -40.33
N GLY A 632 17.87 -0.96 -41.45
CA GLY A 632 16.49 -0.49 -41.53
C GLY A 632 15.57 -1.17 -40.50
N THR A 633 15.74 -2.47 -40.25
CA THR A 633 15.03 -3.16 -39.16
C THR A 633 15.52 -2.67 -37.80
N ILE A 634 16.83 -2.67 -37.54
CA ILE A 634 17.41 -2.30 -36.23
C ILE A 634 16.96 -0.91 -35.75
N ILE A 635 16.82 0.08 -36.64
CA ILE A 635 16.38 1.44 -36.27
C ILE A 635 14.85 1.56 -36.06
N LEU A 636 14.06 0.54 -36.38
CA LEU A 636 12.59 0.50 -36.27
C LEU A 636 12.05 -0.61 -35.36
N LEU A 637 12.91 -1.47 -34.79
CA LEU A 637 12.48 -2.44 -33.78
C LEU A 637 11.87 -1.72 -32.57
N ALA A 638 10.68 -2.12 -32.16
CA ALA A 638 9.98 -1.67 -30.94
C ALA A 638 10.65 -2.15 -29.63
N SER A 639 11.71 -2.96 -29.74
CA SER A 639 12.59 -3.37 -28.66
C SER A 639 13.89 -3.90 -29.27
N PRO A 640 15.08 -3.47 -28.81
CA PRO A 640 16.36 -3.98 -29.29
C PRO A 640 16.45 -5.52 -29.21
N LEU A 641 17.00 -6.16 -30.24
CA LEU A 641 17.16 -7.61 -30.33
C LEU A 641 18.63 -8.07 -30.30
N PRO A 642 18.94 -9.22 -29.65
CA PRO A 642 20.22 -9.92 -29.79
C PRO A 642 20.50 -10.33 -31.24
N LEU A 643 21.77 -10.52 -31.60
CA LEU A 643 22.18 -10.84 -32.98
C LEU A 643 21.51 -12.13 -33.49
N ASP A 644 21.49 -13.17 -32.66
CA ASP A 644 20.90 -14.48 -32.99
C ASP A 644 19.38 -14.35 -33.20
N ALA A 645 18.71 -13.57 -32.36
CA ALA A 645 17.28 -13.30 -32.47
C ALA A 645 16.93 -12.42 -33.68
N LEU A 646 17.78 -11.45 -34.01
CA LEU A 646 17.65 -10.64 -35.22
C LEU A 646 17.81 -11.51 -36.48
N SER A 647 18.83 -12.39 -36.52
CA SER A 647 19.07 -13.34 -37.61
C SER A 647 17.86 -14.23 -37.87
N LEU A 648 17.27 -14.80 -36.81
CA LEU A 648 16.04 -15.61 -36.89
C LEU A 648 14.83 -14.80 -37.36
N LEU A 649 14.70 -13.53 -36.93
CA LEU A 649 13.58 -12.69 -37.32
C LEU A 649 13.64 -12.25 -38.79
N ILE A 650 14.78 -11.71 -39.25
CA ILE A 650 14.90 -11.14 -40.61
C ILE A 650 15.34 -12.14 -41.68
N GLU A 651 15.57 -13.41 -41.32
CA GLU A 651 15.97 -14.50 -42.23
C GLU A 651 17.31 -14.28 -42.96
N PHE A 652 18.22 -13.48 -42.37
CA PHE A 652 19.62 -13.33 -42.82
C PHE A 652 20.56 -14.17 -41.96
N SER A 653 21.68 -14.64 -42.54
CA SER A 653 22.72 -15.33 -41.77
C SER A 653 23.40 -14.39 -40.77
N LEU A 654 23.88 -14.95 -39.65
CA LEU A 654 24.68 -14.21 -38.68
C LEU A 654 25.93 -13.59 -39.32
N ASP A 655 26.58 -14.31 -40.24
CA ASP A 655 27.74 -13.79 -40.97
C ASP A 655 27.37 -12.61 -41.85
N ASP A 656 26.26 -12.63 -42.57
CA ASP A 656 25.81 -11.49 -43.39
C ASP A 656 25.49 -10.26 -42.53
N ILE A 657 24.76 -10.46 -41.43
CA ILE A 657 24.43 -9.41 -40.47
C ILE A 657 25.70 -8.80 -39.89
N ASN A 658 26.62 -9.62 -39.37
CA ASN A 658 27.90 -9.15 -38.82
C ASN A 658 28.71 -8.41 -39.88
N ASN A 659 28.85 -8.95 -41.10
CA ASN A 659 29.57 -8.31 -42.21
C ASN A 659 28.98 -6.94 -42.62
N ARG A 660 27.67 -6.69 -42.43
CA ARG A 660 27.08 -5.35 -42.65
C ARG A 660 27.19 -4.45 -41.42
N LEU A 661 27.13 -4.98 -40.20
CA LEU A 661 27.28 -4.22 -38.95
C LEU A 661 28.72 -3.76 -38.69
N ASP A 662 29.72 -4.49 -39.21
CA ASP A 662 31.17 -4.29 -39.05
C ASP A 662 31.66 -2.87 -39.39
N GLY A 663 30.93 -2.14 -40.24
CA GLY A 663 31.22 -0.76 -40.65
C GLY A 663 30.51 0.34 -39.83
N PHE A 664 29.72 -0.03 -38.80
CA PHE A 664 28.79 0.89 -38.12
C PHE A 664 28.94 0.95 -36.60
N HIS A 665 30.02 0.40 -36.02
CA HIS A 665 30.33 0.53 -34.58
C HIS A 665 30.42 1.99 -34.06
N SER A 666 30.62 2.96 -34.95
CA SER A 666 30.57 4.39 -34.64
C SER A 666 29.16 4.92 -34.34
N VAL A 667 28.10 4.27 -34.84
CA VAL A 667 26.68 4.66 -34.71
C VAL A 667 25.79 3.59 -34.06
N LEU A 668 26.25 2.34 -33.98
CA LEU A 668 25.57 1.20 -33.34
C LEU A 668 26.41 0.61 -32.22
N SER A 669 25.77 0.33 -31.08
CA SER A 669 26.29 -0.55 -30.04
C SER A 669 26.06 -1.99 -30.46
N ILE A 670 27.11 -2.63 -30.98
CA ILE A 670 27.13 -4.04 -31.37
C ILE A 670 27.96 -4.78 -30.28
N PRO A 671 27.32 -5.58 -29.40
CA PRO A 671 28.03 -6.29 -28.34
C PRO A 671 28.76 -7.54 -28.84
N VAL A 672 29.70 -8.04 -28.03
CA VAL A 672 30.42 -9.31 -28.26
C VAL A 672 29.68 -10.50 -27.62
N ASP A 673 28.81 -10.22 -26.65
CA ASP A 673 27.89 -11.16 -26.03
C ASP A 673 26.67 -11.36 -26.95
N SER A 674 26.38 -12.61 -27.32
CA SER A 674 25.30 -12.95 -28.27
C SER A 674 23.90 -12.78 -27.70
N GLU A 675 23.74 -12.77 -26.37
CA GLU A 675 22.47 -12.51 -25.67
C GLU A 675 22.21 -11.00 -25.49
N ALA A 676 23.21 -10.15 -25.69
CA ALA A 676 23.06 -8.70 -25.55
C ALA A 676 22.51 -8.09 -26.85
N PRO A 677 21.50 -7.19 -26.80
CA PRO A 677 20.88 -6.68 -28.01
C PRO A 677 21.63 -5.51 -28.65
N VAL A 678 21.62 -5.49 -29.99
CA VAL A 678 22.16 -4.41 -30.83
C VAL A 678 21.31 -3.16 -30.67
N ARG A 679 21.94 -2.00 -30.45
CA ARG A 679 21.23 -0.73 -30.21
C ARG A 679 21.78 0.40 -31.06
N ILE A 680 20.93 1.34 -31.48
CA ILE A 680 21.39 2.66 -31.93
C ILE A 680 22.05 3.43 -30.78
N LEU A 681 23.18 4.09 -31.05
CA LEU A 681 23.89 4.91 -30.05
C LEU A 681 23.23 6.28 -29.81
N HIS A 682 22.46 6.79 -30.78
CA HIS A 682 21.76 8.07 -30.66
C HIS A 682 20.60 8.16 -31.65
N LEU A 683 19.45 8.68 -31.21
CA LEU A 683 18.22 8.69 -32.00
C LEU A 683 18.33 9.48 -33.32
N SER A 684 19.19 10.50 -33.40
CA SER A 684 19.33 11.26 -34.67
C SER A 684 19.92 10.46 -35.84
N PHE A 685 20.50 9.26 -35.61
CA PHE A 685 20.86 8.35 -36.69
C PHE A 685 19.61 7.75 -37.33
N ARG A 686 18.61 7.36 -36.53
CA ARG A 686 17.26 6.99 -37.00
C ARG A 686 16.62 8.19 -37.70
N ASP A 687 16.57 9.35 -37.03
CA ASP A 687 15.92 10.56 -37.58
C ASP A 687 16.51 10.93 -38.96
N TYR A 688 17.82 10.81 -39.17
CA TYR A 688 18.48 11.07 -40.45
C TYR A 688 18.22 9.99 -41.51
N LEU A 689 18.22 8.70 -41.15
CA LEU A 689 17.95 7.62 -42.10
C LEU A 689 16.49 7.61 -42.59
N LEU A 690 15.55 8.13 -41.80
CA LEU A 690 14.15 8.25 -42.23
C LEU A 690 13.87 9.48 -43.11
N ASP A 691 14.82 10.42 -43.21
CA ASP A 691 14.71 11.56 -44.13
C ASP A 691 14.87 11.10 -45.60
N LYS A 692 13.91 11.47 -46.44
CA LYS A 692 13.89 11.18 -47.89
C LYS A 692 15.06 11.83 -48.66
N ARG A 693 15.75 12.81 -48.04
CA ARG A 693 16.98 13.42 -48.55
C ARG A 693 18.22 12.55 -48.33
N CYS A 694 18.16 11.53 -47.47
CA CYS A 694 19.28 10.65 -47.18
C CYS A 694 19.57 9.71 -48.37
N PRO A 695 20.82 9.58 -48.85
CA PRO A 695 21.20 8.62 -49.89
C PRO A 695 20.99 7.14 -49.52
N PHE A 696 20.73 6.85 -48.24
CA PHE A 696 20.45 5.53 -47.65
C PHE A 696 19.07 5.49 -46.97
N ASN A 697 18.11 6.30 -47.45
CA ASN A 697 16.79 6.44 -46.84
C ASN A 697 16.13 5.08 -46.57
N VAL A 698 15.65 4.89 -45.35
CA VAL A 698 14.86 3.74 -44.91
C VAL A 698 13.39 4.13 -45.02
N PRO A 699 12.58 3.49 -45.88
CA PRO A 699 11.16 3.82 -46.01
C PRO A 699 10.39 3.27 -44.80
N GLU A 700 10.03 4.15 -43.85
CA GLU A 700 9.49 3.77 -42.53
C GLU A 700 8.33 2.76 -42.62
N GLN A 701 7.27 3.09 -43.37
CA GLN A 701 6.05 2.28 -43.48
C GLN A 701 6.29 0.91 -44.13
N ASP A 702 7.03 0.87 -45.25
CA ASP A 702 7.41 -0.37 -45.94
C ASP A 702 8.33 -1.24 -45.06
N THR A 703 9.20 -0.62 -44.26
CA THR A 703 10.07 -1.37 -43.35
C THR A 703 9.28 -1.91 -42.14
N HIS A 704 8.33 -1.14 -41.58
CA HIS A 704 7.37 -1.67 -40.58
C HIS A 704 6.52 -2.81 -41.16
N SER A 705 6.03 -2.68 -42.40
CA SER A 705 5.36 -3.76 -43.14
C SER A 705 6.22 -5.03 -43.22
N ARG A 706 7.47 -4.90 -43.71
CA ARG A 706 8.43 -6.02 -43.77
C ARG A 706 8.66 -6.67 -42.40
N ILE A 707 8.85 -5.89 -41.32
CA ILE A 707 9.07 -6.44 -39.97
C ILE A 707 7.85 -7.23 -39.48
N ALA A 708 6.63 -6.74 -39.69
CA ALA A 708 5.42 -7.49 -39.35
C ALA A 708 5.27 -8.78 -40.17
N SER A 709 5.55 -8.78 -41.48
CA SER A 709 5.60 -10.01 -42.29
C SER A 709 6.64 -11.01 -41.78
N HIS A 710 7.83 -10.54 -41.38
CA HIS A 710 8.86 -11.37 -40.74
C HIS A 710 8.38 -11.97 -39.41
N CYS A 711 7.72 -11.18 -38.55
CA CYS A 711 7.12 -11.67 -37.31
C CYS A 711 6.08 -12.78 -37.58
N LEU A 712 5.22 -12.60 -38.58
CA LEU A 712 4.19 -13.58 -38.96
C LEU A 712 4.82 -14.90 -39.46
N ARG A 713 5.83 -14.86 -40.34
CA ARG A 713 6.52 -16.07 -40.84
C ARG A 713 7.26 -16.82 -39.73
N LEU A 714 7.95 -16.11 -38.83
CA LEU A 714 8.60 -16.69 -37.66
C LEU A 714 7.56 -17.38 -36.74
N MET A 715 6.40 -16.76 -36.54
CA MET A 715 5.33 -17.33 -35.73
C MET A 715 4.65 -18.54 -36.37
N GLU A 716 4.29 -18.51 -37.66
CA GLU A 716 3.69 -19.66 -38.38
C GLU A 716 4.57 -20.92 -38.28
N THR A 717 5.91 -20.76 -38.29
CA THR A 717 6.86 -21.87 -38.20
C THR A 717 7.19 -22.33 -36.77
N ARG A 718 7.10 -21.45 -35.75
CA ARG A 718 7.47 -21.78 -34.35
C ARG A 718 6.30 -22.00 -33.40
N LEU A 719 5.12 -21.42 -33.65
CA LEU A 719 3.98 -21.50 -32.74
C LEU A 719 3.23 -22.83 -32.84
N LYS A 720 3.07 -23.52 -31.71
CA LYS A 720 2.37 -24.80 -31.56
C LYS A 720 1.62 -24.85 -30.22
N GLU A 721 0.63 -25.72 -30.11
CA GLU A 721 -0.05 -26.01 -28.83
C GLU A 721 0.92 -26.63 -27.82
N ASN A 722 0.85 -26.17 -26.57
CA ASN A 722 1.74 -26.53 -25.47
C ASN A 722 3.23 -26.33 -25.82
N ILE A 723 3.59 -25.10 -26.22
CA ILE A 723 4.94 -24.77 -26.71
C ILE A 723 6.03 -25.05 -25.66
N CYS A 724 5.72 -24.84 -24.38
CA CYS A 724 6.58 -25.08 -23.22
C CYS A 724 6.52 -26.52 -22.66
N ILE A 725 5.79 -27.44 -23.31
CA ILE A 725 5.70 -28.87 -22.94
C ILE A 725 5.28 -29.06 -21.46
N LEU A 726 4.31 -28.27 -21.01
CA LEU A 726 3.76 -28.31 -19.65
C LEU A 726 3.04 -29.64 -19.38
N PRO A 727 3.08 -30.16 -18.14
CA PRO A 727 2.63 -31.53 -17.83
C PRO A 727 1.11 -31.73 -17.97
N SER A 728 0.29 -30.69 -17.76
CA SER A 728 -1.15 -30.78 -17.96
C SER A 728 -1.79 -29.44 -18.34
N TYR A 729 -2.99 -29.49 -18.92
CA TYR A 729 -3.79 -28.31 -19.25
C TYR A 729 -4.25 -27.52 -18.00
N GLY A 730 -4.10 -28.09 -16.79
CA GLY A 730 -4.36 -27.44 -15.50
C GLY A 730 -3.13 -26.81 -14.84
N THR A 731 -1.98 -26.81 -15.50
CA THR A 731 -0.72 -26.20 -15.01
C THR A 731 -0.94 -24.70 -14.80
N GLN A 732 -0.79 -24.23 -13.57
CA GLN A 732 -0.84 -22.80 -13.24
C GLN A 732 0.50 -22.13 -13.54
N LYS A 733 0.45 -20.88 -14.01
CA LYS A 733 1.62 -20.06 -14.36
C LYS A 733 2.62 -19.90 -13.20
N GLU A 734 2.10 -19.78 -11.97
CA GLU A 734 2.89 -19.70 -10.74
C GLU A 734 3.79 -20.93 -10.48
N ASN A 735 3.45 -22.08 -11.08
CA ASN A 735 4.17 -23.34 -10.95
C ASN A 735 5.09 -23.64 -12.16
N ILE A 736 5.27 -22.68 -13.09
CA ILE A 736 6.16 -22.83 -14.25
C ILE A 736 7.49 -22.17 -13.92
N GLU A 737 8.58 -22.93 -13.99
CA GLU A 737 9.93 -22.37 -13.81
C GLU A 737 10.27 -21.43 -14.99
N PRO A 738 10.80 -20.21 -14.75
CA PRO A 738 11.09 -19.26 -15.83
C PRO A 738 12.00 -19.83 -16.93
N GLN A 739 12.96 -20.69 -16.54
CA GLN A 739 13.87 -21.36 -17.48
C GLN A 739 13.15 -22.22 -18.53
N ILE A 740 11.98 -22.80 -18.21
CA ILE A 740 11.16 -23.54 -19.17
C ILE A 740 10.57 -22.58 -20.22
N VAL A 741 10.12 -21.40 -19.80
CA VAL A 741 9.60 -20.36 -20.70
C VAL A 741 10.73 -19.81 -21.58
N ASP A 742 11.90 -19.53 -20.99
CA ASP A 742 13.03 -18.93 -21.70
C ASP A 742 13.68 -19.88 -22.71
N THR A 743 13.69 -21.19 -22.44
CA THR A 743 14.24 -22.23 -23.37
C THR A 743 13.33 -22.56 -24.55
N HIS A 744 12.02 -22.31 -24.44
CA HIS A 744 11.05 -22.59 -25.52
C HIS A 744 10.60 -21.32 -26.26
N ILE A 745 10.63 -20.17 -25.59
CA ILE A 745 10.18 -18.87 -26.11
C ILE A 745 11.36 -17.87 -26.04
N ASN A 746 12.26 -18.03 -27.00
CA ASN A 746 13.44 -17.19 -27.22
C ASN A 746 13.07 -15.71 -27.52
N ALA A 747 14.08 -14.82 -27.53
CA ALA A 747 13.89 -13.38 -27.73
C ALA A 747 13.21 -13.02 -29.07
N ASP A 748 13.49 -13.74 -30.15
CA ASP A 748 12.86 -13.57 -31.47
C ASP A 748 11.34 -13.82 -31.41
N LEU A 749 10.93 -14.92 -30.76
CA LEU A 749 9.53 -15.30 -30.65
C LEU A 749 8.77 -14.43 -29.64
N LYS A 750 9.41 -14.06 -28.52
CA LYS A 750 8.90 -13.05 -27.56
C LYS A 750 8.61 -11.72 -28.26
N TYR A 751 9.54 -11.28 -29.11
CA TYR A 751 9.42 -10.05 -29.88
C TYR A 751 8.26 -10.14 -30.88
N ALA A 752 8.26 -11.17 -31.73
CA ALA A 752 7.24 -11.34 -32.76
C ALA A 752 5.84 -11.40 -32.14
N CYS A 753 5.65 -12.14 -31.04
CA CYS A 753 4.36 -12.25 -30.37
C CYS A 753 3.87 -10.93 -29.73
N ARG A 754 4.74 -10.08 -29.17
CA ARG A 754 4.32 -8.76 -28.63
C ARG A 754 4.09 -7.71 -29.72
N PHE A 755 4.98 -7.62 -30.73
CA PHE A 755 5.12 -6.40 -31.53
C PHE A 755 4.61 -6.48 -32.96
N TRP A 756 4.19 -7.65 -33.48
CA TRP A 756 3.69 -7.76 -34.86
C TRP A 756 2.50 -6.82 -35.14
N VAL A 757 1.57 -6.67 -34.19
CA VAL A 757 0.42 -5.74 -34.30
C VAL A 757 0.89 -4.29 -34.37
N HIS A 758 1.86 -3.89 -33.55
CA HIS A 758 2.42 -2.54 -33.58
C HIS A 758 3.08 -2.23 -34.93
N HIS A 759 3.83 -3.18 -35.50
CA HIS A 759 4.41 -3.01 -36.85
C HIS A 759 3.34 -2.94 -37.94
N LEU A 760 2.25 -3.71 -37.83
CA LEU A 760 1.09 -3.61 -38.72
C LEU A 760 0.45 -2.22 -38.66
N GLU A 761 0.16 -1.69 -37.46
CA GLU A 761 -0.38 -0.34 -37.26
C GLU A 761 0.51 0.76 -37.87
N GLN A 762 1.82 0.70 -37.65
CA GLN A 762 2.76 1.69 -38.19
C GLN A 762 2.94 1.58 -39.72
N SER A 763 2.64 0.42 -40.33
CA SER A 763 2.69 0.23 -41.78
C SER A 763 1.60 1.02 -42.53
N LYS A 764 0.48 1.35 -41.86
CA LYS A 764 -0.70 2.01 -42.44
C LYS A 764 -1.22 1.27 -43.68
N ASP A 765 -1.67 0.04 -43.44
CA ASP A 765 -2.40 -0.80 -44.39
C ASP A 765 -1.58 -1.18 -45.65
N GLN A 766 -0.25 -1.18 -45.53
CA GLN A 766 0.67 -1.70 -46.56
C GLN A 766 0.87 -3.22 -46.49
N ILE A 767 0.44 -3.86 -45.40
CA ILE A 767 0.24 -5.31 -45.36
C ILE A 767 -1.18 -5.61 -45.83
N ILE A 768 -1.29 -6.57 -46.75
CA ILE A 768 -2.57 -7.03 -47.27
C ILE A 768 -3.21 -7.98 -46.24
N ASP A 769 -4.53 -7.89 -46.03
CA ASP A 769 -5.31 -8.81 -45.17
C ASP A 769 -5.11 -10.31 -45.47
N SER A 770 -4.56 -10.63 -46.65
CA SER A 770 -4.26 -11.97 -47.14
C SER A 770 -3.33 -12.77 -46.23
N ASP A 771 -2.48 -12.12 -45.45
CA ASP A 771 -1.42 -12.78 -44.69
C ASP A 771 -1.81 -12.87 -43.20
N VAL A 772 -2.42 -11.81 -42.67
CA VAL A 772 -2.85 -11.72 -41.26
C VAL A 772 -4.00 -12.68 -40.96
N LEU A 773 -5.03 -12.72 -41.82
CA LEU A 773 -6.22 -13.52 -41.53
C LEU A 773 -5.94 -15.03 -41.53
N PRO A 774 -5.21 -15.63 -42.50
CA PRO A 774 -4.87 -17.06 -42.45
C PRO A 774 -3.94 -17.40 -41.28
N PHE A 775 -2.94 -16.56 -40.98
CA PHE A 775 -2.09 -16.74 -39.78
C PHE A 775 -2.95 -16.85 -38.51
N LEU A 776 -3.91 -15.94 -38.32
CA LEU A 776 -4.80 -15.99 -37.16
C LEU A 776 -5.72 -17.21 -37.19
N GLN A 777 -6.26 -17.61 -38.34
CA GLN A 777 -7.06 -18.83 -38.46
C GLN A 777 -6.28 -20.11 -38.14
N ASN A 778 -4.96 -20.12 -38.36
CA ASN A 778 -4.08 -21.24 -38.01
C ASN A 778 -3.55 -21.18 -36.57
N HIS A 779 -3.06 -20.02 -36.11
CA HIS A 779 -2.22 -19.86 -34.92
C HIS A 779 -2.74 -18.92 -33.81
N PHE A 780 -3.93 -18.32 -33.93
CA PHE A 780 -4.48 -17.40 -32.91
C PHE A 780 -4.38 -17.94 -31.47
N LEU A 781 -4.77 -19.19 -31.21
CA LEU A 781 -4.64 -19.76 -29.87
C LEU A 781 -3.18 -19.99 -29.43
N HIS A 782 -2.30 -20.42 -30.35
CA HIS A 782 -0.88 -20.61 -30.06
C HIS A 782 -0.19 -19.27 -29.68
N TRP A 783 -0.60 -18.18 -30.34
CA TRP A 783 -0.16 -16.82 -30.02
C TRP A 783 -0.67 -16.36 -28.65
N LEU A 784 -1.95 -16.64 -28.33
CA LEU A 784 -2.50 -16.36 -27.00
C LEU A 784 -1.86 -17.21 -25.89
N GLU A 785 -1.44 -18.45 -26.16
CA GLU A 785 -0.68 -19.27 -25.21
C GLU A 785 0.64 -18.59 -24.85
N VAL A 786 1.42 -18.18 -25.86
CA VAL A 786 2.69 -17.46 -25.66
C VAL A 786 2.46 -16.15 -24.91
N LEU A 787 1.46 -15.35 -25.28
CA LEU A 787 1.14 -14.10 -24.59
C LEU A 787 0.69 -14.32 -23.14
N ALA A 788 -0.07 -15.37 -22.84
CA ALA A 788 -0.40 -15.74 -21.46
C ALA A 788 0.84 -16.15 -20.65
N LEU A 789 1.73 -16.96 -21.24
CA LEU A 789 2.99 -17.40 -20.62
C LEU A 789 3.92 -16.23 -20.32
N ILE A 790 4.17 -15.32 -21.27
CA ILE A 790 5.04 -14.14 -21.02
C ILE A 790 4.34 -13.01 -20.25
N GLY A 791 3.00 -13.05 -20.14
CA GLY A 791 2.20 -12.07 -19.38
C GLY A 791 1.66 -10.89 -20.18
N GLY A 792 1.78 -10.93 -21.52
CA GLY A 792 1.27 -9.92 -22.45
C GLY A 792 -0.16 -10.18 -22.97
N ILE A 793 -0.95 -11.09 -22.39
CA ILE A 793 -2.30 -11.41 -22.90
C ILE A 793 -3.26 -10.21 -22.89
N SER A 794 -3.06 -9.21 -22.02
CA SER A 794 -3.78 -7.94 -22.07
C SER A 794 -3.41 -7.07 -23.28
N GLU A 795 -2.21 -7.25 -23.85
CA GLU A 795 -1.75 -6.56 -25.07
C GLU A 795 -2.45 -7.15 -26.31
N ALA A 796 -2.87 -8.42 -26.29
CA ALA A 796 -3.62 -9.07 -27.37
C ALA A 796 -4.98 -8.39 -27.65
N ALA A 797 -5.60 -7.78 -26.64
CA ALA A 797 -6.88 -7.08 -26.74
C ALA A 797 -6.80 -5.73 -27.48
N GLN A 798 -5.63 -5.37 -28.03
CA GLN A 798 -5.45 -4.17 -28.87
C GLN A 798 -5.64 -4.44 -30.38
N LEU A 799 -5.92 -5.69 -30.80
CA LEU A 799 -6.34 -6.00 -32.17
C LEU A 799 -7.61 -5.20 -32.54
N GLY A 800 -7.49 -4.31 -33.53
CA GLY A 800 -8.57 -3.42 -33.95
C GLY A 800 -9.82 -4.14 -34.45
N SER A 801 -11.00 -3.63 -34.08
CA SER A 801 -12.30 -4.28 -34.27
C SER A 801 -13.00 -4.01 -35.61
N GLU A 802 -12.44 -3.14 -36.47
CA GLU A 802 -13.20 -2.49 -37.56
C GLU A 802 -13.16 -3.18 -38.94
N LEU A 803 -12.42 -4.28 -39.12
CA LEU A 803 -12.19 -4.88 -40.46
C LEU A 803 -12.62 -6.35 -40.67
N SER A 804 -12.97 -7.12 -39.64
CA SER A 804 -13.40 -8.52 -39.84
C SER A 804 -14.25 -9.09 -38.71
N ASP A 805 -15.28 -9.86 -39.05
CA ASP A 805 -16.05 -10.69 -38.10
C ASP A 805 -15.14 -11.61 -37.27
N PHE A 806 -14.04 -12.11 -37.86
CA PHE A 806 -13.06 -12.93 -37.14
C PHE A 806 -12.36 -12.13 -36.04
N LEU A 807 -11.94 -10.89 -36.32
CA LEU A 807 -11.23 -10.04 -35.36
C LEU A 807 -12.16 -9.63 -34.22
N TYR A 808 -13.43 -9.32 -34.53
CA TYR A 808 -14.45 -9.09 -33.52
C TYR A 808 -14.67 -10.33 -32.64
N ASP A 809 -14.81 -11.53 -33.22
CA ASP A 809 -14.96 -12.78 -32.44
C ASP A 809 -13.72 -13.10 -31.58
N ALA A 810 -12.52 -12.81 -32.11
CA ALA A 810 -11.24 -12.93 -31.43
C ALA A 810 -11.13 -12.00 -30.22
N GLU A 811 -11.48 -10.71 -30.35
CA GLU A 811 -11.48 -9.75 -29.24
C GLU A 811 -12.44 -10.20 -28.11
N ARG A 812 -13.64 -10.65 -28.49
CA ARG A 812 -14.65 -11.20 -27.55
C ARG A 812 -14.11 -12.45 -26.82
N PHE A 813 -13.44 -13.35 -27.55
CA PHE A 813 -12.82 -14.55 -26.99
C PHE A 813 -11.67 -14.22 -26.02
N ILE A 814 -10.79 -13.27 -26.36
CA ILE A 814 -9.71 -12.79 -25.49
C ILE A 814 -10.29 -12.21 -24.20
N ARG A 815 -11.23 -11.27 -24.31
CA ARG A 815 -11.83 -10.58 -23.16
C ARG A 815 -12.50 -11.56 -22.18
N GLN A 816 -13.20 -12.59 -22.67
CA GLN A 816 -13.83 -13.59 -21.81
C GLN A 816 -12.79 -14.47 -21.09
N ASN A 817 -11.68 -14.82 -21.75
CA ASN A 817 -10.77 -15.87 -21.28
C ASN A 817 -9.48 -15.35 -20.62
N ASN A 818 -9.21 -14.04 -20.68
CA ASN A 818 -8.02 -13.38 -20.14
C ASN A 818 -7.67 -13.83 -18.71
N TYR A 819 -8.60 -13.68 -17.74
CA TYR A 819 -8.38 -14.04 -16.33
C TYR A 819 -7.98 -15.52 -16.15
N MET A 820 -8.67 -16.43 -16.86
CA MET A 820 -8.40 -17.86 -16.82
C MET A 820 -7.03 -18.19 -17.42
N ALA A 821 -6.70 -17.62 -18.58
CA ALA A 821 -5.46 -17.87 -19.28
C ALA A 821 -4.24 -17.27 -18.55
N ALA A 822 -4.38 -16.13 -17.89
CA ALA A 822 -3.34 -15.55 -17.04
C ALA A 822 -2.96 -16.48 -15.87
N ILE A 823 -3.93 -17.25 -15.35
CA ILE A 823 -3.72 -18.23 -14.27
C ILE A 823 -3.22 -19.58 -14.82
N ALA A 824 -3.86 -20.11 -15.88
CA ALA A 824 -3.56 -21.41 -16.48
C ALA A 824 -3.64 -21.32 -18.02
N PRO A 825 -2.53 -20.97 -18.71
CA PRO A 825 -2.51 -20.63 -20.14
C PRO A 825 -3.22 -21.63 -21.06
N LEU A 826 -2.98 -22.93 -20.85
CA LEU A 826 -3.52 -24.00 -21.70
C LEU A 826 -5.05 -24.18 -21.60
N GLN A 827 -5.74 -23.55 -20.64
CA GLN A 827 -7.21 -23.63 -20.58
C GLN A 827 -7.90 -22.89 -21.73
N ILE A 828 -7.20 -22.10 -22.55
CA ILE A 828 -7.76 -21.53 -23.80
C ILE A 828 -8.23 -22.62 -24.77
N TYR A 829 -7.47 -23.71 -24.89
CA TYR A 829 -7.82 -24.89 -25.69
C TYR A 829 -8.96 -25.70 -25.08
N ARG A 830 -9.13 -25.63 -23.74
CA ARG A 830 -10.12 -26.39 -22.99
C ARG A 830 -11.35 -25.55 -22.69
N ALA A 831 -11.40 -24.89 -21.53
CA ALA A 831 -12.54 -24.09 -21.12
C ALA A 831 -12.88 -22.97 -22.12
N GLY A 832 -11.89 -22.28 -22.69
CA GLY A 832 -12.13 -21.23 -23.67
C GLY A 832 -12.97 -21.70 -24.86
N LEU A 833 -12.49 -22.71 -25.58
CA LEU A 833 -13.24 -23.29 -26.70
C LEU A 833 -14.52 -24.03 -26.27
N VAL A 834 -14.53 -24.74 -25.13
CA VAL A 834 -15.71 -25.47 -24.65
C VAL A 834 -16.88 -24.53 -24.36
N PHE A 835 -16.62 -23.39 -23.70
CA PHE A 835 -17.65 -22.46 -23.24
C PHE A 835 -17.91 -21.24 -24.15
N ALA A 836 -17.13 -21.05 -25.23
CA ALA A 836 -17.43 -20.07 -26.28
C ALA A 836 -18.78 -20.37 -26.99
N PRO A 837 -19.50 -19.37 -27.54
CA PRO A 837 -20.79 -19.56 -28.23
C PRO A 837 -20.75 -20.44 -29.48
N THR A 838 -21.88 -21.05 -29.84
CA THR A 838 -21.98 -21.98 -30.99
C THR A 838 -21.64 -21.34 -32.34
N LYS A 839 -21.93 -20.04 -32.49
CA LYS A 839 -21.62 -19.21 -33.67
C LYS A 839 -20.29 -18.45 -33.55
N SER A 840 -19.48 -18.68 -32.51
CA SER A 840 -18.13 -18.11 -32.46
C SER A 840 -17.28 -18.68 -33.58
N ILE A 841 -16.67 -17.80 -34.36
CA ILE A 841 -15.77 -18.14 -35.47
C ILE A 841 -14.50 -18.82 -34.92
N ILE A 842 -13.94 -18.32 -33.82
CA ILE A 842 -12.84 -18.96 -33.09
C ILE A 842 -13.25 -20.39 -32.67
N LYS A 843 -14.45 -20.58 -32.11
CA LYS A 843 -14.93 -21.92 -31.75
C LYS A 843 -15.04 -22.80 -33.00
N GLN A 844 -15.65 -22.34 -34.08
CA GLN A 844 -15.86 -23.15 -35.28
C GLN A 844 -14.54 -23.60 -35.93
N ILE A 845 -13.53 -22.73 -35.94
CA ILE A 845 -12.21 -23.02 -36.52
C ILE A 845 -11.39 -23.95 -35.63
N PHE A 846 -11.30 -23.67 -34.32
CA PHE A 846 -10.38 -24.38 -33.43
C PHE A 846 -10.98 -25.56 -32.66
N PHE A 847 -12.29 -25.56 -32.35
CA PHE A 847 -12.91 -26.66 -31.58
C PHE A 847 -12.84 -28.01 -32.32
N THR A 848 -12.84 -28.01 -33.64
CA THR A 848 -12.66 -29.22 -34.47
C THR A 848 -11.35 -29.95 -34.17
N LYS A 849 -10.26 -29.22 -33.91
CA LYS A 849 -8.92 -29.76 -33.58
C LYS A 849 -8.87 -30.41 -32.19
N VAL A 850 -9.77 -30.00 -31.28
CA VAL A 850 -9.78 -30.42 -29.85
C VAL A 850 -10.89 -31.42 -29.52
N LYS A 851 -11.94 -31.47 -30.35
CA LYS A 851 -13.18 -32.24 -30.15
C LYS A 851 -12.96 -33.71 -29.77
N ASP A 852 -12.00 -34.38 -30.39
CA ASP A 852 -11.77 -35.82 -30.22
C ASP A 852 -11.14 -36.17 -28.85
N GLN A 853 -10.75 -35.17 -28.06
CA GLN A 853 -10.23 -35.33 -26.70
C GLN A 853 -11.27 -34.98 -25.60
N LEU A 854 -12.41 -34.38 -25.97
CA LEU A 854 -13.44 -33.87 -25.04
C LEU A 854 -14.84 -33.82 -25.71
N ALA A 855 -15.62 -34.90 -25.60
CA ALA A 855 -16.98 -35.00 -26.15
C ALA A 855 -18.06 -34.25 -25.32
N VAL A 856 -17.83 -32.96 -25.07
CA VAL A 856 -18.62 -32.12 -24.18
C VAL A 856 -19.91 -31.63 -24.84
N ARG A 857 -21.09 -31.93 -24.25
CA ARG A 857 -22.43 -31.53 -24.75
C ARG A 857 -23.10 -30.48 -23.85
N ILE A 858 -22.46 -29.32 -23.72
CA ILE A 858 -22.99 -28.17 -22.96
C ILE A 858 -23.94 -27.34 -23.84
N ALA A 859 -25.07 -26.92 -23.26
CA ALA A 859 -25.98 -25.95 -23.87
C ALA A 859 -25.42 -24.52 -23.70
N VAL A 860 -24.54 -24.11 -24.61
CA VAL A 860 -24.00 -22.74 -24.70
C VAL A 860 -24.94 -21.85 -25.52
N GLN A 861 -24.83 -20.53 -25.36
CA GLN A 861 -25.56 -19.55 -26.17
C GLN A 861 -25.21 -19.67 -27.66
N ASP A 862 -26.17 -19.31 -28.50
CA ASP A 862 -26.08 -19.45 -29.95
C ASP A 862 -25.04 -18.49 -30.54
N SER A 863 -25.13 -17.19 -30.23
CA SER A 863 -24.12 -16.17 -30.48
C SER A 863 -23.49 -15.70 -29.17
N TRP A 864 -22.50 -14.82 -29.24
CA TRP A 864 -22.24 -13.91 -28.11
C TRP A 864 -23.55 -13.20 -27.74
N SER A 865 -23.80 -13.04 -26.45
CA SER A 865 -24.89 -12.19 -25.99
C SER A 865 -24.61 -10.72 -26.34
N SER A 866 -25.67 -9.92 -26.44
CA SER A 866 -25.61 -8.46 -26.54
C SER A 866 -24.94 -7.81 -25.32
N ASN A 867 -24.76 -8.56 -24.23
CA ASN A 867 -23.89 -8.18 -23.12
C ASN A 867 -22.44 -8.17 -23.60
N LEU A 868 -21.91 -6.98 -23.87
CA LEU A 868 -20.48 -6.78 -24.15
C LEU A 868 -19.59 -7.25 -22.99
N GLN A 869 -20.12 -7.27 -21.77
CA GLN A 869 -19.40 -7.72 -20.57
C GLN A 869 -20.37 -8.38 -19.58
N THR A 870 -19.86 -9.39 -18.85
CA THR A 870 -20.51 -9.92 -17.64
C THR A 870 -19.64 -9.52 -16.44
N PHE A 871 -20.29 -9.10 -15.36
CA PHE A 871 -19.64 -8.61 -14.15
C PHE A 871 -19.66 -9.71 -13.08
N GLU A 872 -18.49 -10.27 -12.77
CA GLU A 872 -18.34 -11.55 -12.06
C GLU A 872 -17.74 -11.36 -10.66
N GLY A 873 -18.39 -11.85 -9.60
CA GLY A 873 -17.81 -11.87 -8.24
C GLY A 873 -18.70 -11.45 -7.06
N HIS A 874 -20.02 -11.30 -7.23
CA HIS A 874 -20.97 -11.45 -6.10
C HIS A 874 -21.12 -12.94 -5.73
N SER A 875 -21.35 -13.24 -4.45
CA SER A 875 -21.53 -14.60 -3.95
C SER A 875 -22.99 -14.98 -3.66
N SER A 876 -23.92 -14.05 -3.85
CA SER A 876 -25.37 -14.25 -3.70
C SER A 876 -26.15 -13.48 -4.78
N MET A 877 -27.49 -13.43 -4.67
CA MET A 877 -28.35 -12.79 -5.66
C MET A 877 -28.17 -11.26 -5.67
N VAL A 878 -28.09 -10.66 -6.87
CA VAL A 878 -28.01 -9.20 -7.05
C VAL A 878 -29.43 -8.63 -7.06
N GLN A 879 -29.70 -7.68 -6.17
CA GLN A 879 -31.04 -7.09 -5.95
C GLN A 879 -31.20 -5.71 -6.60
N SER A 880 -30.10 -5.01 -6.90
CA SER A 880 -30.16 -3.66 -7.50
C SER A 880 -28.89 -3.35 -8.30
N VAL A 881 -29.03 -2.52 -9.35
CA VAL A 881 -27.92 -2.00 -10.16
C VAL A 881 -28.15 -0.55 -10.59
N ALA A 882 -27.09 0.24 -10.75
CA ALA A 882 -27.15 1.64 -11.22
C ALA A 882 -25.85 2.06 -11.93
N PHE A 883 -25.93 2.92 -12.96
CA PHE A 883 -24.75 3.49 -13.63
C PHE A 883 -24.31 4.82 -13.01
N SER A 884 -23.02 5.15 -13.12
CA SER A 884 -22.51 6.51 -12.92
C SER A 884 -22.95 7.46 -14.05
N PRO A 885 -23.05 8.78 -13.82
CA PRO A 885 -23.53 9.74 -14.83
C PRO A 885 -22.68 9.84 -16.11
N ASP A 886 -21.43 9.37 -16.07
CA ASP A 886 -20.51 9.29 -17.21
C ASP A 886 -20.54 7.94 -17.95
N GLY A 887 -21.33 6.98 -17.48
CA GLY A 887 -21.45 5.63 -18.04
C GLY A 887 -20.24 4.70 -17.82
N ARG A 888 -19.18 5.17 -17.15
CA ARG A 888 -17.90 4.43 -17.01
C ARG A 888 -17.87 3.46 -15.83
N THR A 889 -18.81 3.60 -14.89
CA THR A 889 -18.90 2.74 -13.71
C THR A 889 -20.33 2.22 -13.54
N LEU A 890 -20.46 0.93 -13.28
CA LEU A 890 -21.71 0.31 -12.83
C LEU A 890 -21.60 0.01 -11.33
N ALA A 891 -22.69 0.13 -10.59
CA ALA A 891 -22.84 -0.35 -9.22
C ALA A 891 -23.82 -1.52 -9.18
N SER A 892 -23.57 -2.51 -8.33
CA SER A 892 -24.50 -3.60 -8.00
C SER A 892 -24.54 -3.87 -6.50
N ALA A 893 -25.71 -4.19 -5.96
CA ALA A 893 -25.91 -4.55 -4.56
C ALA A 893 -26.53 -5.96 -4.44
N SER A 894 -26.09 -6.75 -3.47
CA SER A 894 -26.43 -8.18 -3.38
C SER A 894 -26.74 -8.65 -1.96
N ASP A 895 -27.51 -9.74 -1.88
CA ASP A 895 -27.77 -10.52 -0.66
C ASP A 895 -26.52 -11.18 -0.05
N ASP A 896 -25.32 -10.97 -0.63
CA ASP A 896 -24.03 -11.30 0.00
C ASP A 896 -23.58 -10.24 1.03
N ASN A 897 -24.40 -9.20 1.22
CA ASN A 897 -24.15 -8.00 2.06
C ASN A 897 -23.05 -7.08 1.50
N THR A 898 -22.70 -7.20 0.22
CA THR A 898 -21.73 -6.33 -0.44
C THR A 898 -22.38 -5.46 -1.52
N ILE A 899 -21.76 -4.30 -1.76
CA ILE A 899 -21.96 -3.48 -2.95
C ILE A 899 -20.66 -3.58 -3.75
N LYS A 900 -20.77 -3.80 -5.06
CA LYS A 900 -19.64 -3.86 -5.98
C LYS A 900 -19.79 -2.78 -7.03
N LEU A 901 -18.74 -1.98 -7.18
CA LEU A 901 -18.60 -1.08 -8.32
C LEU A 901 -17.81 -1.81 -9.41
N TRP A 902 -18.04 -1.49 -10.67
CA TRP A 902 -17.45 -2.17 -11.83
C TRP A 902 -17.03 -1.18 -12.88
N ASP A 903 -15.98 -1.48 -13.63
CA ASP A 903 -15.58 -0.67 -14.79
C ASP A 903 -16.22 -1.17 -16.08
N THR A 904 -16.96 -0.30 -16.79
CA THR A 904 -17.85 -0.72 -17.88
C THR A 904 -17.16 -1.00 -19.22
N ALA A 905 -15.84 -0.75 -19.32
CA ALA A 905 -15.03 -1.07 -20.49
C ALA A 905 -14.09 -2.27 -20.28
N THR A 906 -13.85 -2.66 -19.01
CA THR A 906 -12.81 -3.64 -18.63
C THR A 906 -13.32 -4.80 -17.78
N GLY A 907 -14.43 -4.64 -17.05
CA GLY A 907 -15.13 -5.75 -16.36
C GLY A 907 -14.74 -5.97 -14.90
N THR A 908 -13.71 -5.29 -14.39
CA THR A 908 -13.15 -5.58 -13.06
C THR A 908 -13.90 -4.86 -11.93
N ILE A 909 -13.85 -5.44 -10.72
CA ILE A 909 -14.50 -4.88 -9.53
C ILE A 909 -13.65 -3.76 -8.92
N LYS A 910 -14.24 -2.58 -8.78
CA LYS A 910 -13.80 -1.52 -7.88
C LYS A 910 -14.32 -1.85 -6.46
N LEU A 911 -13.51 -2.50 -5.62
CA LEU A 911 -13.86 -2.93 -4.25
C LEU A 911 -13.47 -1.88 -3.19
N TRP A 912 -14.45 -1.30 -2.47
CA TRP A 912 -14.23 -0.49 -1.26
C TRP A 912 -15.50 -0.40 -0.39
N ASP A 913 -15.35 -0.45 0.94
CA ASP A 913 -16.13 0.34 1.92
C ASP A 913 -15.34 0.40 3.24
N THR A 914 -14.81 1.50 3.80
CA THR A 914 -15.24 2.92 4.02
C THR A 914 -16.18 3.19 5.20
N ALA A 915 -16.58 2.18 5.98
CA ALA A 915 -17.31 2.36 7.24
C ALA A 915 -16.65 1.73 8.49
N THR A 916 -16.27 0.44 8.46
CA THR A 916 -15.93 -0.32 9.69
C THR A 916 -14.84 -1.39 9.52
N GLY A 917 -13.97 -1.28 8.52
CA GLY A 917 -13.09 -2.38 8.06
C GLY A 917 -12.16 -3.00 9.12
N VAL A 918 -12.48 -4.21 9.55
CA VAL A 918 -11.60 -5.22 10.18
C VAL A 918 -11.94 -6.57 9.54
N GLU A 919 -10.95 -7.39 9.17
CA GLU A 919 -11.20 -8.67 8.48
C GLU A 919 -10.52 -9.88 9.16
N GLN A 920 -11.13 -11.05 8.90
CA GLN A 920 -10.63 -12.43 9.04
C GLN A 920 -10.69 -13.16 10.40
N ARG A 921 -11.75 -13.98 10.48
CA ARG A 921 -11.79 -15.41 10.87
C ARG A 921 -11.58 -15.81 12.35
N THR A 922 -12.65 -16.32 12.96
CA THR A 922 -12.82 -17.76 13.30
C THR A 922 -14.31 -18.06 13.62
N LEU A 923 -14.76 -19.31 13.46
CA LEU A 923 -16.16 -19.75 13.63
C LEU A 923 -16.57 -19.93 15.11
N THR A 924 -17.69 -19.32 15.52
CA THR A 924 -18.56 -19.75 16.65
C THR A 924 -19.99 -19.27 16.44
N GLY A 925 -21.00 -19.96 17.00
CA GLY A 925 -22.35 -19.40 17.18
C GLY A 925 -23.43 -19.82 16.16
N HIS A 926 -23.52 -21.09 15.78
CA HIS A 926 -24.59 -21.55 14.88
C HIS A 926 -25.98 -21.57 15.54
N SER A 927 -26.97 -20.94 14.91
CA SER A 927 -28.41 -21.05 15.23
C SER A 927 -29.29 -21.34 14.00
N GLY A 928 -28.67 -21.70 12.86
CA GLY A 928 -29.33 -21.99 11.57
C GLY A 928 -28.55 -23.04 10.77
N TRP A 929 -29.19 -23.59 9.72
CA TRP A 929 -28.73 -24.83 9.06
C TRP A 929 -27.38 -24.74 8.34
N VAL A 930 -26.39 -25.47 8.86
CA VAL A 930 -25.20 -25.91 8.12
C VAL A 930 -25.56 -27.13 7.26
N ARG A 931 -25.08 -27.19 6.01
CA ARG A 931 -25.43 -28.28 5.05
C ARG A 931 -24.33 -29.30 4.74
N SER A 932 -23.07 -29.07 5.11
CA SER A 932 -22.01 -30.10 5.13
C SER A 932 -20.76 -29.62 5.89
N VAL A 933 -20.10 -30.53 6.60
CA VAL A 933 -18.72 -30.43 7.16
C VAL A 933 -18.14 -31.85 7.22
N ALA A 934 -16.82 -32.01 7.06
CA ALA A 934 -16.11 -33.30 7.17
C ALA A 934 -14.86 -33.17 8.06
N PHE A 935 -14.31 -34.31 8.53
CA PHE A 935 -13.14 -34.35 9.42
C PHE A 935 -12.02 -35.31 8.95
N SER A 936 -10.86 -35.15 9.59
CA SER A 936 -9.55 -35.74 9.28
C SER A 936 -9.48 -37.26 9.51
N PRO A 937 -8.61 -38.00 8.79
CA PRO A 937 -8.37 -39.42 9.05
C PRO A 937 -7.44 -39.66 10.26
N ASP A 938 -7.98 -40.25 11.34
CA ASP A 938 -7.21 -40.96 12.36
C ASP A 938 -7.32 -42.48 12.14
N GLY A 939 -6.16 -43.13 11.93
CA GLY A 939 -6.09 -44.41 11.21
C GLY A 939 -6.49 -45.66 12.02
N GLY A 940 -7.37 -46.48 11.43
CA GLY A 940 -7.67 -47.85 11.85
C GLY A 940 -8.19 -48.68 10.67
N SER A 941 -7.47 -49.74 10.29
CA SER A 941 -7.66 -50.43 9.01
C SER A 941 -8.91 -51.31 8.92
N VAL A 942 -9.70 -51.14 7.85
CA VAL A 942 -10.33 -52.25 7.11
C VAL A 942 -10.18 -51.96 5.61
N ILE A 943 -9.83 -52.99 4.83
CA ILE A 943 -9.77 -52.95 3.37
C ILE A 943 -10.96 -53.74 2.83
N GLU A 944 -11.71 -53.19 1.88
CA GLU A 944 -12.16 -53.98 0.73
C GLU A 944 -12.42 -53.09 -0.49
N GLN A 945 -12.11 -53.61 -1.68
CA GLN A 945 -12.15 -52.88 -2.94
C GLN A 945 -13.43 -53.21 -3.71
N PHE A 946 -14.06 -52.19 -4.30
CA PHE A 946 -14.68 -52.34 -5.62
C PHE A 946 -14.29 -51.16 -6.51
N THR A 947 -13.94 -51.47 -7.76
CA THR A 947 -13.27 -50.53 -8.67
C THR A 947 -14.24 -49.75 -9.54
N SER A 948 -14.10 -48.42 -9.53
CA SER A 948 -14.33 -47.60 -10.73
C SER A 948 -13.11 -46.68 -10.94
N SER A 949 -12.63 -46.58 -12.18
CA SER A 949 -11.27 -46.07 -12.50
C SER A 949 -11.21 -44.57 -12.82
N TYR A 950 -12.24 -43.81 -12.41
CA TYR A 950 -12.45 -42.41 -12.78
C TYR A 950 -13.06 -41.61 -11.61
N SER A 951 -12.21 -41.04 -10.77
CA SER A 951 -12.64 -40.03 -9.79
C SER A 951 -12.76 -38.66 -10.45
N ILE A 952 -13.99 -38.21 -10.68
CA ILE A 952 -14.31 -36.82 -11.04
C ILE A 952 -14.68 -36.08 -9.74
N SER A 953 -14.23 -34.84 -9.57
CA SER A 953 -14.69 -33.96 -8.49
C SER A 953 -14.71 -32.49 -8.93
N VAL A 954 -15.37 -31.63 -8.16
CA VAL A 954 -15.49 -30.19 -8.45
C VAL A 954 -15.15 -29.40 -7.19
N ALA A 955 -14.17 -28.50 -7.29
CA ALA A 955 -13.73 -27.63 -6.19
C ALA A 955 -13.01 -26.39 -6.77
N ASP A 956 -13.00 -25.26 -6.06
CA ASP A 956 -12.18 -24.08 -6.39
C ASP A 956 -12.28 -23.57 -7.84
N SER A 957 -13.48 -23.59 -8.42
CA SER A 957 -13.78 -23.28 -9.84
C SER A 957 -13.24 -24.28 -10.88
N TRP A 958 -12.67 -25.39 -10.46
CA TRP A 958 -12.15 -26.47 -11.32
C TRP A 958 -13.02 -27.73 -11.27
N VAL A 959 -13.09 -28.44 -12.40
CA VAL A 959 -13.34 -29.88 -12.44
C VAL A 959 -11.99 -30.59 -12.41
N TYR A 960 -11.86 -31.53 -11.47
CA TYR A 960 -10.70 -32.41 -11.33
C TYR A 960 -11.02 -33.80 -11.90
N LEU A 961 -10.03 -34.43 -12.54
CA LEU A 961 -10.05 -35.82 -12.99
C LEU A 961 -8.85 -36.54 -12.37
N ARG A 962 -9.09 -37.66 -11.67
CA ARG A 962 -8.04 -38.46 -10.99
C ARG A 962 -7.16 -37.66 -9.99
N GLY A 963 -7.64 -36.50 -9.55
CA GLY A 963 -6.91 -35.57 -8.68
C GLY A 963 -6.21 -34.42 -9.41
N GLU A 964 -6.13 -34.45 -10.74
CA GLU A 964 -5.55 -33.37 -11.55
C GLU A 964 -6.61 -32.39 -12.06
N ARG A 965 -6.22 -31.12 -12.23
CA ARG A 965 -7.07 -30.05 -12.77
C ARG A 965 -7.29 -30.24 -14.27
N ALA A 966 -8.52 -30.57 -14.67
CA ALA A 966 -8.84 -30.88 -16.06
C ALA A 966 -9.50 -29.71 -16.81
N LEU A 967 -10.56 -29.14 -16.21
CA LEU A 967 -11.39 -28.13 -16.86
C LEU A 967 -11.73 -26.99 -15.89
N TRP A 968 -11.41 -25.76 -16.27
CA TRP A 968 -11.83 -24.55 -15.58
C TRP A 968 -13.32 -24.25 -15.87
N LEU A 969 -14.09 -23.87 -14.85
CA LEU A 969 -15.49 -23.46 -14.99
C LEU A 969 -15.59 -21.92 -15.08
N PRO A 970 -16.20 -21.34 -16.12
CA PRO A 970 -16.60 -19.94 -16.13
C PRO A 970 -17.71 -19.66 -15.09
N PRO A 971 -17.87 -18.45 -14.55
CA PRO A 971 -18.85 -18.14 -13.50
C PRO A 971 -20.31 -18.49 -13.79
N ASP A 972 -20.74 -18.39 -15.05
CA ASP A 972 -22.04 -18.90 -15.56
C ASP A 972 -22.30 -20.37 -15.17
N TYR A 973 -21.22 -21.13 -14.92
CA TYR A 973 -21.17 -22.55 -14.56
C TYR A 973 -20.59 -22.82 -13.15
N ARG A 974 -20.20 -21.80 -12.38
CA ARG A 974 -19.75 -21.95 -10.98
C ARG A 974 -20.89 -21.96 -9.98
N HIS A 975 -21.96 -21.23 -10.25
CA HIS A 975 -23.11 -21.09 -9.34
C HIS A 975 -24.18 -22.16 -9.63
N PHE A 976 -23.85 -23.41 -9.25
CA PHE A 976 -24.77 -24.55 -9.29
C PHE A 976 -25.34 -24.86 -7.89
N MET A 977 -26.62 -25.24 -7.83
CA MET A 977 -27.27 -25.69 -6.59
C MET A 977 -26.91 -27.14 -6.24
N CYS A 978 -26.57 -27.94 -7.24
CA CYS A 978 -26.19 -29.34 -7.11
C CYS A 978 -25.36 -29.78 -8.33
N PHE A 979 -24.69 -30.92 -8.19
CA PHE A 979 -24.07 -31.63 -9.32
C PHE A 979 -24.26 -33.14 -9.14
N ALA A 980 -24.20 -33.87 -10.25
CA ALA A 980 -24.27 -35.33 -10.28
C ALA A 980 -23.18 -35.88 -11.18
N ILE A 981 -22.56 -36.98 -10.77
CA ILE A 981 -21.48 -37.64 -11.51
C ILE A 981 -21.91 -39.09 -11.76
N LYS A 982 -21.75 -39.55 -13.00
CA LYS A 982 -21.92 -40.95 -13.39
C LYS A 982 -20.88 -41.31 -14.43
N ASP A 983 -20.10 -42.34 -14.15
CA ASP A 983 -19.05 -42.87 -15.02
C ASP A 983 -18.06 -41.76 -15.46
N THR A 984 -18.14 -41.30 -16.71
CA THR A 984 -17.29 -40.22 -17.27
C THR A 984 -18.02 -38.88 -17.41
N ILE A 985 -19.22 -38.76 -16.83
CA ILE A 985 -20.19 -37.69 -17.08
C ILE A 985 -20.46 -36.90 -15.79
N LEU A 986 -20.30 -35.58 -15.86
CA LEU A 986 -20.63 -34.59 -14.84
C LEU A 986 -21.81 -33.74 -15.33
N ALA A 987 -22.90 -33.68 -14.56
CA ALA A 987 -24.00 -32.76 -14.77
C ALA A 987 -24.02 -31.70 -13.64
N LEU A 988 -24.18 -30.43 -13.99
CA LEU A 988 -24.33 -29.32 -13.03
C LEU A 988 -25.76 -28.80 -13.08
N GLY A 989 -26.39 -28.53 -11.93
CA GLY A 989 -27.71 -27.89 -11.86
C GLY A 989 -27.57 -26.40 -11.59
N LEU A 990 -27.62 -25.56 -12.63
CA LEU A 990 -27.40 -24.11 -12.50
C LEU A 990 -28.61 -23.38 -11.92
N ASN A 991 -28.38 -22.27 -11.20
CA ASN A 991 -29.46 -21.40 -10.68
C ASN A 991 -30.41 -20.88 -11.77
N SER A 992 -29.99 -20.89 -13.05
CA SER A 992 -30.82 -20.53 -14.21
C SER A 992 -31.75 -21.65 -14.72
N GLY A 993 -31.85 -22.78 -14.01
CA GLY A 993 -32.61 -23.96 -14.43
C GLY A 993 -31.96 -24.77 -15.56
N ARG A 994 -30.85 -24.29 -16.13
CA ARG A 994 -30.02 -25.02 -17.10
C ARG A 994 -29.30 -26.20 -16.42
N VAL A 995 -29.31 -27.35 -17.07
CA VAL A 995 -28.54 -28.54 -16.65
C VAL A 995 -27.50 -28.90 -17.73
N PRO A 996 -26.35 -28.21 -17.79
CA PRO A 996 -25.25 -28.58 -18.68
C PRO A 996 -24.66 -29.94 -18.29
N ILE A 997 -24.35 -30.74 -19.32
CA ILE A 997 -23.78 -32.08 -19.18
C ILE A 997 -22.40 -32.11 -19.84
N ILE A 998 -21.38 -32.29 -19.01
CA ILE A 998 -19.97 -32.40 -19.39
C ILE A 998 -19.63 -33.88 -19.43
N ARG A 999 -19.30 -34.42 -20.60
CA ARG A 999 -18.79 -35.78 -20.75
C ARG A 999 -17.31 -35.72 -21.11
N PHE A 1000 -16.52 -36.45 -20.35
CA PHE A 1000 -15.13 -36.74 -20.65
C PHE A 1000 -15.11 -38.06 -21.44
N ASP A 1001 -14.39 -38.09 -22.56
CA ASP A 1001 -14.05 -39.33 -23.26
C ASP A 1001 -12.59 -39.68 -22.95
N PHE A 1002 -12.28 -40.97 -22.93
CA PHE A 1002 -11.01 -41.57 -22.51
C PHE A 1002 -10.57 -42.64 -23.51
#